data_AF-A0A0J8TUV7-F1
#
_entry.id   AF-A0A0J8TUV7-F1
#
_cell.length_a   1.000
_cell.length_b   1.000
_cell.length_c   1.000
_cell.angle_alpha   90.00
_cell.angle_beta   90.00
_cell.angle_gamma   90.00
#
_symmetry.space_group_name_H-M   'P 1'
#
loop_
_entity.id
_entity.type
_entity.pdbx_description
1 polymer ?
#
loop_
_entity_poly.entity_id
_entity_poly.type
_entity_poly.pdbx_seq_one_letter_code
_entity_poly.pdbx_strand_id
1 'polypeptide(L)'
;MTANSSRRRLQMKSPRTDGDEKEEDYGLPDFHTRFINDEDLEEFEKALNAPQALSLIAINDWRPIHRRVRKPGKLPKVPQRTKDETREGVVYTLLKWPFLLFVLSWIVFLGALYILTRLYISLYEHFFAWTGQRQRLRRALHSTVDYQHWKNAAKELDEYLGNDAWKERPQYAYYDNTTVMTVVSQLRQLRAQTEAGGINGKAAAEELCTLLEGCIKTNFAGIENPRLYSETYYGTKDLVQEFIEEAHTSLRLVLTSQQLSDERKQGLFRHLDTNFGRTVLCLSGGATLAYYHFGVIKALLDNDVLPDIISGTSGGALVAALVATRTDEELKKLLVPELAHKIKACQDGITTWAVRCWRTGARFDVMQWAEQCSWFCRGSTTFREAYERTGRVLNVSCVPSDPHSPTILANYLTSPNCVIWSAVLASAAVPGILNPVVLMMKKPDGTLAPYSFGHKWKDGSLRTDIPLKALDVHFNASFSIVSQVNPHISLFFFSSRGSVGRPVTHRKGRGWRGGFLGSALEQYIKLDLNKWLKVMRHLELLPRPLGQDWSEIWLQRFSGTVTIWPKSVLSDLYYILSDPSVQRLARMLHEGQQCTFPKIKFISNRMKIERVIAEGLMKDPEWAGSGRWNNVPFRSRTDQTLPLEENAQQRSASMLADTMSHLRDTGHFREAPTSHPTGSPVRPTSGRRNSLMEEIRRQSAVFFDDTDDTMPSDDEKFPYQGQSSGTKIG
;
A
#
# COMPACT_ATOMS: atom_id res chain seq x y z
N MET A 1 -0.84 28.96 -50.74
CA MET A 1 0.63 29.14 -50.69
C MET A 1 1.20 28.10 -49.74
N THR A 2 1.72 27.04 -50.33
CA THR A 2 2.52 25.98 -49.71
C THR A 2 3.83 26.57 -49.21
N ALA A 3 4.13 26.42 -47.92
CA ALA A 3 5.45 26.74 -47.36
C ALA A 3 5.92 25.59 -46.48
N ASN A 4 6.83 24.82 -47.07
CA ASN A 4 7.72 23.87 -46.42
C ASN A 4 8.34 24.46 -45.14
N SER A 5 8.06 23.83 -43.99
CA SER A 5 8.88 23.99 -42.79
C SER A 5 9.59 22.68 -42.54
N SER A 6 10.80 22.62 -43.05
CA SER A 6 11.81 21.58 -42.94
C SER A 6 11.87 20.94 -41.55
N ARG A 7 11.57 19.63 -41.48
CA ARG A 7 11.89 18.76 -40.35
C ARG A 7 13.41 18.72 -40.17
N ARG A 8 13.94 19.49 -39.23
CA ARG A 8 15.27 19.23 -38.66
C ARG A 8 15.15 18.02 -37.73
N ARG A 9 15.47 16.84 -38.27
CA ARG A 9 15.87 15.66 -37.51
C ARG A 9 17.10 16.07 -36.68
N LEU A 10 16.91 16.32 -35.39
CA LEU A 10 18.01 16.22 -34.43
C LEU A 10 18.25 14.72 -34.23
N GLN A 11 19.01 14.12 -35.14
CA GLN A 11 19.77 12.91 -34.80
C GLN A 11 20.73 13.35 -33.69
N MET A 12 20.39 13.04 -32.43
CA MET A 12 21.44 12.81 -31.43
C MET A 12 22.18 11.56 -31.88
N LYS A 13 23.13 11.74 -32.79
CA LYS A 13 24.26 10.83 -32.91
C LYS A 13 24.97 10.95 -31.57
N SER A 14 24.97 9.87 -30.78
CA SER A 14 26.02 9.74 -29.76
C SER A 14 27.35 9.89 -30.49
N PRO A 15 28.32 10.65 -29.94
CA PRO A 15 29.66 10.60 -30.48
C PRO A 15 30.16 9.18 -30.27
N ARG A 16 30.27 8.41 -31.36
CA ARG A 16 31.15 7.25 -31.39
C ARG A 16 32.58 7.78 -31.29
N THR A 17 33.08 7.88 -30.07
CA THR A 17 34.51 7.89 -29.80
C THR A 17 34.96 6.45 -29.86
N ASP A 18 35.55 6.06 -30.99
CA ASP A 18 36.42 4.88 -31.06
C ASP A 18 37.61 5.15 -30.12
N GLY A 19 37.64 4.43 -29.00
CA GLY A 19 38.72 4.50 -28.01
C GLY A 19 38.29 3.91 -26.68
N ASP A 20 38.51 2.61 -26.51
CA ASP A 20 38.74 1.88 -25.25
C ASP A 20 38.18 2.48 -23.95
N GLU A 21 36.89 2.82 -23.88
CA GLU A 21 36.16 2.81 -22.62
C GLU A 21 35.88 1.35 -22.31
N LYS A 22 36.65 0.77 -21.39
CA LYS A 22 36.27 -0.49 -20.73
C LYS A 22 34.83 -0.28 -20.25
N GLU A 23 33.86 -0.97 -20.84
CA GLU A 23 32.49 -0.98 -20.33
C GLU A 23 32.58 -1.47 -18.88
N GLU A 24 32.52 -0.51 -17.94
CA GLU A 24 32.52 -0.81 -16.52
C GLU A 24 31.17 -1.45 -16.20
N ASP A 25 31.11 -2.77 -16.37
CA ASP A 25 30.06 -3.59 -15.76
C ASP A 25 30.22 -3.43 -14.25
N TYR A 26 29.45 -2.52 -13.64
CA TYR A 26 29.39 -2.28 -12.19
C TYR A 26 28.80 -3.50 -11.41
N GLY A 27 29.00 -4.73 -11.91
CA GLY A 27 28.51 -5.98 -11.34
C GLY A 27 26.99 -6.16 -11.37
N LEU A 28 26.26 -5.26 -12.05
CA LEU A 28 24.80 -5.28 -12.10
C LEU A 28 24.29 -6.09 -13.30
N PRO A 29 23.39 -7.06 -13.11
CA PRO A 29 22.79 -7.78 -14.23
C PRO A 29 21.94 -6.83 -15.08
N ASP A 30 21.95 -7.04 -16.40
CA ASP A 30 21.20 -6.25 -17.38
C ASP A 30 21.49 -4.74 -17.34
N PHE A 31 22.71 -4.32 -16.90
CA PHE A 31 23.04 -2.91 -16.79
C PHE A 31 22.97 -2.22 -18.16
N HIS A 32 23.58 -2.78 -19.20
CA HIS A 32 23.59 -2.16 -20.53
C HIS A 32 22.30 -2.42 -21.34
N THR A 33 21.38 -3.26 -20.83
CA THR A 33 20.17 -3.66 -21.54
C THR A 33 19.13 -2.53 -21.57
N ARG A 34 18.82 -2.03 -22.76
CA ARG A 34 17.69 -1.13 -23.00
C ARG A 34 16.43 -1.97 -23.28
N PHE A 35 15.52 -2.01 -22.32
CA PHE A 35 14.30 -2.83 -22.40
C PHE A 35 13.12 -2.18 -23.14
N ILE A 36 13.18 -0.89 -23.44
CA ILE A 36 12.10 -0.13 -24.06
C ILE A 36 12.33 0.06 -25.56
N ASN A 37 11.26 -0.05 -26.33
CA ASN A 37 11.25 0.24 -27.76
C ASN A 37 10.99 1.74 -28.00
N ASP A 38 11.60 2.31 -29.05
CA ASP A 38 11.38 3.72 -29.38
C ASP A 38 9.92 3.99 -29.81
N GLU A 39 9.25 3.01 -30.42
CA GLU A 39 7.83 3.10 -30.82
C GLU A 39 6.89 3.32 -29.62
N ASP A 40 7.16 2.62 -28.50
CA ASP A 40 6.39 2.74 -27.26
C ASP A 40 6.48 4.17 -26.68
N LEU A 41 7.68 4.76 -26.75
CA LEU A 41 7.93 6.13 -26.32
C LEU A 41 7.24 7.14 -27.24
N GLU A 42 7.27 6.93 -28.55
CA GLU A 42 6.56 7.80 -29.50
C GLU A 42 5.03 7.77 -29.28
N GLU A 43 4.45 6.60 -29.02
CA GLU A 43 3.03 6.48 -28.71
C GLU A 43 2.66 7.17 -27.40
N PHE A 44 3.53 7.09 -26.40
CA PHE A 44 3.36 7.80 -25.14
C PHE A 44 3.44 9.34 -25.32
N GLU A 45 4.40 9.83 -26.10
CA GLU A 45 4.52 11.26 -26.42
C GLU A 45 3.26 11.77 -27.15
N LYS A 46 2.74 10.98 -28.11
CA LYS A 46 1.47 11.28 -28.80
C LYS A 46 0.31 11.36 -27.81
N ALA A 47 0.22 10.43 -26.84
CA ALA A 47 -0.83 10.40 -25.83
C ALA A 47 -0.74 11.59 -24.84
N LEU A 48 0.47 12.01 -24.45
CA LEU A 48 0.70 13.16 -23.56
C LEU A 48 0.25 14.48 -24.19
N ASN A 49 0.53 14.64 -25.48
CA ASN A 49 0.22 15.82 -26.28
C ASN A 49 -1.21 15.84 -26.83
N ALA A 50 -1.92 14.71 -26.80
CA ALA A 50 -3.33 14.66 -27.16
C ALA A 50 -4.16 15.59 -26.25
N PRO A 51 -5.13 16.33 -26.80
CA PRO A 51 -6.07 17.09 -25.98
C PRO A 51 -6.77 16.13 -25.01
N GLN A 52 -6.90 16.53 -23.73
CA GLN A 52 -7.64 15.74 -22.74
C GLN A 52 -8.98 15.34 -23.35
N ALA A 53 -9.30 14.05 -23.33
CA ALA A 53 -10.53 13.56 -23.94
C ALA A 53 -11.71 14.39 -23.42
N LEU A 54 -12.45 14.95 -24.37
CA LEU A 54 -13.66 15.71 -24.09
C LEU A 54 -14.57 14.82 -23.24
N SER A 55 -15.17 15.41 -22.19
CA SER A 55 -16.22 14.75 -21.40
C SER A 55 -17.20 14.11 -22.36
N LEU A 56 -17.43 12.80 -22.23
CA LEU A 56 -18.39 12.05 -23.03
C LEU A 56 -19.72 12.79 -23.05
N ILE A 57 -20.00 13.50 -24.13
CA ILE A 57 -21.37 13.85 -24.49
C ILE A 57 -21.91 12.53 -25.03
N ALA A 58 -22.88 11.94 -24.34
CA ALA A 58 -23.51 10.70 -24.78
C ALA A 58 -23.97 10.86 -26.24
N ILE A 59 -23.40 10.05 -27.13
CA ILE A 59 -23.66 10.08 -28.58
C ILE A 59 -25.11 9.61 -28.90
N ASN A 60 -25.91 9.21 -27.91
CA ASN A 60 -27.26 8.68 -28.10
C ASN A 60 -28.39 9.72 -28.19
N ASP A 61 -28.10 11.01 -28.26
CA ASP A 61 -29.13 12.05 -28.46
C ASP A 61 -29.40 12.30 -29.97
N TRP A 62 -29.69 11.23 -30.72
CA TRP A 62 -30.12 11.31 -32.13
C TRP A 62 -31.64 11.42 -32.27
N ARG A 63 -32.21 12.54 -31.81
CA ARG A 63 -33.44 13.07 -32.44
C ARG A 63 -33.05 14.22 -33.36
N PRO A 64 -33.26 14.14 -34.68
CA PRO A 64 -32.96 15.25 -35.57
C PRO A 64 -34.00 16.35 -35.34
N ILE A 65 -33.69 17.32 -34.49
CA ILE A 65 -34.43 18.58 -34.42
C ILE A 65 -33.89 19.47 -35.54
N HIS A 66 -34.69 19.68 -36.58
CA HIS A 66 -34.40 20.63 -37.66
C HIS A 66 -34.36 22.07 -37.12
N ARG A 67 -33.20 22.50 -36.63
CA ARG A 67 -32.96 23.91 -36.28
C ARG A 67 -32.02 24.53 -37.32
N ARG A 68 -32.49 25.56 -38.01
CA ARG A 68 -31.67 26.34 -38.97
C ARG A 68 -30.44 26.89 -38.27
N VAL A 69 -29.25 26.46 -38.71
CA VAL A 69 -27.96 26.94 -38.22
C VAL A 69 -27.60 28.25 -38.93
N ARG A 70 -27.39 29.33 -38.16
CA ARG A 70 -26.72 30.56 -38.65
C ARG A 70 -25.21 30.32 -38.71
N LYS A 71 -24.55 30.92 -39.72
CA LYS A 71 -23.13 30.83 -40.09
C LYS A 71 -22.13 30.81 -38.90
N PRO A 72 -20.92 30.20 -39.06
CA PRO A 72 -20.02 29.92 -37.95
C PRO A 72 -19.37 31.22 -37.45
N GLY A 73 -19.88 31.75 -36.34
CA GLY A 73 -19.14 32.65 -35.48
C GLY A 73 -18.31 31.82 -34.50
N LYS A 74 -17.03 32.19 -34.34
CA LYS A 74 -16.03 31.78 -33.31
C LYS A 74 -16.32 30.47 -32.56
N LEU A 75 -15.41 29.50 -32.69
CA LEU A 75 -15.32 28.26 -31.89
C LEU A 75 -15.91 28.46 -30.48
N PRO A 76 -16.88 27.63 -30.06
CA PRO A 76 -17.47 27.76 -28.73
C PRO A 76 -16.35 27.59 -27.71
N LYS A 77 -16.22 28.56 -26.79
CA LYS A 77 -15.39 28.38 -25.60
C LYS A 77 -15.84 27.09 -24.93
N VAL A 78 -14.88 26.21 -24.64
CA VAL A 78 -15.08 24.99 -23.83
C VAL A 78 -15.97 25.38 -22.63
N PRO A 79 -17.06 24.65 -22.35
CA PRO A 79 -17.92 24.97 -21.22
C PRO A 79 -17.06 25.02 -19.95
N GLN A 80 -16.91 26.22 -19.38
CA GLN A 80 -16.24 26.35 -18.10
C GLN A 80 -17.08 25.63 -17.06
N ARG A 81 -16.44 24.72 -16.33
CA ARG A 81 -16.97 24.02 -15.15
C ARG A 81 -17.77 25.01 -14.30
N THR A 82 -18.96 24.61 -13.85
CA THR A 82 -19.77 25.38 -12.91
C THR A 82 -18.92 25.78 -11.70
N LYS A 83 -19.07 27.03 -11.26
CA LYS A 83 -18.30 27.56 -10.12
C LYS A 83 -18.80 26.89 -8.83
N ASP A 84 -17.87 26.67 -7.91
CA ASP A 84 -18.11 26.02 -6.61
C ASP A 84 -18.94 26.95 -5.70
N GLU A 85 -20.22 26.65 -5.54
CA GLU A 85 -21.21 27.51 -4.84
C GLU A 85 -20.89 27.68 -3.33
N THR A 86 -20.19 26.70 -2.73
CA THR A 86 -19.85 26.69 -1.29
C THR A 86 -18.95 27.86 -0.87
N ARG A 87 -18.21 28.44 -1.82
CA ARG A 87 -17.19 29.47 -1.58
C ARG A 87 -17.67 30.90 -1.82
N GLU A 88 -18.93 31.10 -2.21
CA GLU A 88 -19.46 32.41 -2.62
C GLU A 88 -20.06 33.25 -1.48
N GLY A 89 -20.01 32.75 -0.23
CA GLY A 89 -20.46 33.52 0.93
C GLY A 89 -19.59 34.76 1.18
N VAL A 90 -20.20 35.94 1.26
CA VAL A 90 -19.52 37.19 1.67
C VAL A 90 -18.84 37.01 3.03
N VAL A 91 -19.54 36.34 3.96
CA VAL A 91 -19.02 36.01 5.29
C VAL A 91 -17.82 35.06 5.21
N TYR A 92 -17.90 34.03 4.36
CA TYR A 92 -16.79 33.11 4.14
C TYR A 92 -15.57 33.86 3.58
N THR A 93 -15.75 34.71 2.58
CA THR A 93 -14.65 35.46 1.96
C THR A 93 -13.97 36.41 2.94
N LEU A 94 -14.73 37.05 3.84
CA LEU A 94 -14.22 38.00 4.83
C LEU A 94 -13.56 37.29 6.03
N LEU A 95 -14.18 36.24 6.58
CA LEU A 95 -13.69 35.54 7.78
C LEU A 95 -12.65 34.45 7.48
N LYS A 96 -12.57 33.96 6.24
CA LYS A 96 -11.62 32.91 5.85
C LYS A 96 -10.19 33.28 6.19
N TRP A 97 -9.73 34.46 5.78
CA TRP A 97 -8.34 34.87 5.95
C TRP A 97 -7.91 35.08 7.41
N PRO A 98 -8.66 35.82 8.26
CA PRO A 98 -8.29 35.94 9.67
C PRO A 98 -8.37 34.59 10.39
N PHE A 99 -9.35 33.75 10.07
CA PHE A 99 -9.45 32.43 10.68
C PHE A 99 -8.34 31.48 10.20
N LEU A 100 -7.98 31.49 8.92
CA LEU A 100 -6.84 30.73 8.38
C LEU A 100 -5.53 31.15 9.07
N LEU A 101 -5.29 32.46 9.25
CA LEU A 101 -4.10 32.96 9.92
C LEU A 101 -4.05 32.50 11.38
N PHE A 102 -5.19 32.55 12.09
CA PHE A 102 -5.30 32.02 13.45
C PHE A 102 -4.96 30.52 13.51
N VAL A 103 -5.59 29.71 12.65
CA VAL A 103 -5.36 28.26 12.62
C VAL A 103 -3.90 27.93 12.28
N LEU A 104 -3.32 28.60 11.29
CA LEU A 104 -1.90 28.41 10.93
C LEU A 104 -0.96 28.83 12.07
N SER A 105 -1.21 29.97 12.70
CA SER A 105 -0.43 30.44 13.86
C SER A 105 -0.50 29.45 15.02
N TRP A 106 -1.69 28.91 15.30
CA TRP A 106 -1.87 27.91 16.34
C TRP A 106 -1.16 26.59 16.01
N ILE A 107 -1.23 26.12 14.77
CA ILE A 107 -0.48 24.93 14.31
C ILE A 107 1.03 25.14 14.45
N VAL A 108 1.55 26.32 14.09
CA VAL A 108 2.98 26.65 14.27
C VAL A 108 3.37 26.66 15.75
N PHE A 109 2.54 27.24 16.61
CA PHE A 109 2.74 27.26 18.05
C PHE A 109 2.75 25.83 18.64
N LEU A 110 1.75 25.01 18.32
CA LEU A 110 1.69 23.60 18.72
C LEU A 110 2.89 22.81 18.19
N GLY A 111 3.31 23.08 16.96
CA GLY A 111 4.49 22.46 16.34
C GLY A 111 5.78 22.79 17.09
N ALA A 112 5.95 24.06 17.51
CA ALA A 112 7.09 24.47 18.34
C ALA A 112 7.07 23.78 19.72
N LEU A 113 5.90 23.72 20.35
CA LEU A 113 5.71 23.03 21.63
C LEU A 113 5.98 21.52 21.52
N TYR A 114 5.59 20.91 20.40
CA TYR A 114 5.89 19.52 20.08
C TYR A 114 7.40 19.29 20.01
N ILE A 115 8.13 20.12 19.25
CA ILE A 115 9.59 20.01 19.11
C ILE A 115 10.27 20.18 20.47
N LEU A 116 9.83 21.14 21.30
CA LEU A 116 10.37 21.34 22.64
C LEU A 116 10.15 20.12 23.54
N THR A 117 8.96 19.52 23.50
CA THR A 117 8.64 18.29 24.24
C THR A 117 9.53 17.12 23.78
N ARG A 118 9.79 17.02 22.46
CA ARG A 118 10.68 15.99 21.89
C ARG A 118 12.13 16.21 22.29
N LEU A 119 12.60 17.46 22.31
CA LEU A 119 13.94 17.82 22.78
C LEU A 119 14.11 17.41 24.25
N TYR A 120 13.12 17.73 25.11
CA TYR A 120 13.11 17.33 26.51
C TYR A 120 13.25 15.82 26.68
N ILE A 121 12.42 15.03 25.97
CA ILE A 121 12.48 13.57 26.03
C ILE A 121 13.84 13.06 25.53
N SER A 122 14.37 13.63 24.45
CA SER A 122 15.66 13.24 23.88
C SER A 122 16.82 13.50 24.85
N LEU A 123 16.83 14.67 25.50
CA LEU A 123 17.84 15.01 26.51
C LEU A 123 17.73 14.08 27.71
N TYR A 124 16.51 13.85 28.21
CA TYR A 124 16.26 12.91 29.30
C TYR A 124 16.77 11.49 28.97
N GLU A 125 16.47 10.97 27.79
CA GLU A 125 16.98 9.66 27.36
C GLU A 125 18.50 9.63 27.22
N HIS A 126 19.11 10.70 26.70
CA HIS A 126 20.56 10.79 26.56
C HIS A 126 21.28 10.73 27.91
N PHE A 127 20.84 11.53 28.88
CA PHE A 127 21.49 11.59 30.19
C PHE A 127 21.27 10.34 31.05
N PHE A 128 20.08 9.75 31.02
CA PHE A 128 19.74 8.64 31.93
C PHE A 128 19.81 7.25 31.31
N ALA A 129 19.62 7.11 30.00
CA ALA A 129 19.49 5.79 29.35
C ALA A 129 20.66 5.42 28.41
N TRP A 130 21.51 6.37 28.03
CA TRP A 130 22.58 6.18 27.03
C TRP A 130 24.00 6.18 27.60
N THR A 131 24.17 5.83 28.88
CA THR A 131 25.49 5.73 29.52
C THR A 131 25.92 4.28 29.77
N GLY A 132 27.23 4.03 29.77
CA GLY A 132 27.85 2.76 30.20
C GLY A 132 27.64 1.57 29.26
N GLN A 133 27.50 0.37 29.84
CA GLN A 133 27.44 -0.91 29.12
C GLN A 133 26.24 -1.02 28.16
N ARG A 134 25.09 -0.42 28.51
CA ARG A 134 23.90 -0.36 27.64
C ARG A 134 24.17 0.31 26.30
N GLN A 135 24.97 1.38 26.32
CA GLN A 135 25.32 2.09 25.10
C GLN A 135 26.25 1.24 24.22
N ARG A 136 27.21 0.53 24.83
CA ARG A 136 28.12 -0.38 24.11
C ARG A 136 27.34 -1.47 23.37
N LEU A 137 26.42 -2.15 24.06
CA LEU A 137 25.61 -3.22 23.48
C LEU A 137 24.68 -2.72 22.37
N ARG A 138 24.04 -1.54 22.55
CA ARG A 138 23.22 -0.93 21.48
C ARG A 138 24.04 -0.50 20.26
N ARG A 139 25.27 -0.02 20.46
CA ARG A 139 26.20 0.29 19.36
C ARG A 139 26.59 -0.99 18.62
N ALA A 140 26.92 -2.05 19.35
CA ALA A 140 27.21 -3.36 18.78
C ALA A 140 26.04 -3.91 17.95
N LEU A 141 24.81 -3.76 18.46
CA LEU A 141 23.59 -4.12 17.72
C LEU A 141 23.48 -3.36 16.39
N HIS A 142 23.71 -2.04 16.39
CA HIS A 142 23.61 -1.20 15.20
C HIS A 142 24.77 -1.38 14.20
N SER A 143 25.94 -1.86 14.62
CA SER A 143 27.07 -2.10 13.72
C SER A 143 27.00 -3.43 12.96
N THR A 144 25.97 -4.25 13.20
CA THR A 144 25.83 -5.55 12.53
C THR A 144 25.48 -5.40 11.06
N VAL A 145 25.96 -6.29 10.19
CA VAL A 145 25.62 -6.26 8.76
C VAL A 145 24.51 -7.28 8.44
N ASP A 146 24.48 -8.37 9.20
CA ASP A 146 23.67 -9.54 8.88
C ASP A 146 22.68 -9.86 10.00
N TYR A 147 21.56 -10.49 9.65
CA TYR A 147 20.46 -10.72 10.59
C TYR A 147 20.84 -11.68 11.72
N GLN A 148 21.65 -12.71 11.44
CA GLN A 148 22.07 -13.66 12.47
C GLN A 148 22.95 -12.99 13.53
N HIS A 149 23.88 -12.14 13.10
CA HIS A 149 24.71 -11.35 14.00
C HIS A 149 23.86 -10.35 14.79
N TRP A 150 22.91 -9.68 14.14
CA TRP A 150 21.96 -8.78 14.80
C TRP A 150 21.13 -9.52 15.86
N LYS A 151 20.63 -10.72 15.55
CA LYS A 151 19.86 -11.58 16.47
C LYS A 151 20.68 -11.98 17.70
N ASN A 152 21.95 -12.33 17.53
CA ASN A 152 22.83 -12.68 18.64
C ASN A 152 23.09 -11.46 19.55
N ALA A 153 23.40 -10.30 18.96
CA ALA A 153 23.57 -9.06 19.72
C ALA A 153 22.27 -8.61 20.42
N ALA A 154 21.11 -8.85 19.80
CA ALA A 154 19.80 -8.54 20.40
C ALA A 154 19.51 -9.43 21.61
N LYS A 155 19.87 -10.72 21.54
CA LYS A 155 19.76 -11.65 22.68
C LYS A 155 20.65 -11.25 23.84
N GLU A 156 21.92 -10.94 23.58
CA GLU A 156 22.85 -10.46 24.62
C GLU A 156 22.33 -9.18 25.30
N LEU A 157 21.72 -8.28 24.52
CA LEU A 157 21.10 -7.08 25.04
C LEU A 157 19.83 -7.36 25.87
N ASP A 158 19.00 -8.31 25.45
CA ASP A 158 17.81 -8.75 26.20
C ASP A 158 18.20 -9.42 27.53
N GLU A 159 19.23 -10.27 27.52
CA GLU A 159 19.76 -10.96 28.70
C GLU A 159 20.28 -9.94 29.72
N TYR A 160 21.10 -8.98 29.27
CA TYR A 160 21.62 -7.90 30.12
C TYR A 160 20.51 -7.03 30.74
N LEU A 161 19.41 -6.80 30.02
CA LEU A 161 18.28 -6.01 30.51
C LEU A 161 17.33 -6.82 31.40
N GLY A 162 17.45 -8.15 31.43
CA GLY A 162 16.56 -9.06 32.14
C GLY A 162 15.20 -9.22 31.43
N ASN A 163 15.17 -9.03 30.12
CA ASN A 163 13.95 -9.14 29.31
C ASN A 163 13.53 -10.60 29.09
N ASP A 164 14.45 -11.57 29.22
CA ASP A 164 14.13 -12.99 29.04
C ASP A 164 13.19 -13.52 30.12
N ALA A 165 13.36 -13.08 31.38
CA ALA A 165 12.42 -13.39 32.46
C ALA A 165 10.99 -12.88 32.18
N TRP A 166 10.83 -11.90 31.29
CA TRP A 166 9.50 -11.49 30.83
C TRP A 166 8.95 -12.45 29.78
N LYS A 167 9.78 -13.04 28.90
CA LYS A 167 9.34 -14.00 27.87
C LYS A 167 8.76 -15.27 28.50
N GLU A 168 9.41 -15.75 29.56
CA GLU A 168 9.02 -16.95 30.32
C GLU A 168 7.67 -16.80 31.02
N ARG A 169 7.34 -15.60 31.50
CA ARG A 169 6.07 -15.36 32.22
C ARG A 169 4.91 -15.27 31.24
N PRO A 170 3.94 -16.19 31.25
CA PRO A 170 2.85 -16.16 30.28
C PRO A 170 1.90 -14.98 30.49
N GLN A 171 1.75 -14.48 31.72
CA GLN A 171 0.79 -13.42 32.02
C GLN A 171 1.15 -12.07 31.36
N TYR A 172 0.20 -11.47 30.66
CA TYR A 172 0.30 -10.12 30.12
C TYR A 172 -1.08 -9.53 29.81
N ALA A 173 -1.24 -8.22 29.88
CA ALA A 173 -2.55 -7.56 29.78
C ALA A 173 -3.11 -7.42 28.36
N TYR A 174 -2.30 -7.64 27.33
CA TYR A 174 -2.64 -7.33 25.93
C TYR A 174 -2.93 -8.56 25.06
N TYR A 175 -3.02 -9.74 25.68
CA TYR A 175 -3.44 -10.99 25.04
C TYR A 175 -4.04 -11.93 26.09
N ASP A 176 -4.92 -12.83 25.65
CA ASP A 176 -5.55 -13.81 26.52
C ASP A 176 -4.66 -15.05 26.63
N ASN A 177 -3.88 -15.11 27.72
CA ASN A 177 -2.94 -16.19 27.96
C ASN A 177 -3.62 -17.51 28.35
N THR A 178 -4.78 -17.48 29.02
CA THR A 178 -5.45 -18.71 29.47
C THR A 178 -6.07 -19.44 28.29
N THR A 179 -6.68 -18.68 27.36
CA THR A 179 -7.19 -19.24 26.10
C THR A 179 -6.06 -19.83 25.26
N VAL A 180 -4.95 -19.11 25.08
CA VAL A 180 -3.81 -19.63 24.29
C VAL A 180 -3.24 -20.90 24.92
N MET A 181 -3.04 -20.94 26.23
CA MET A 181 -2.51 -22.12 26.92
C MET A 181 -3.45 -23.33 26.78
N THR A 182 -4.76 -23.11 26.89
CA THR A 182 -5.77 -24.16 26.71
C THR A 182 -5.73 -24.71 25.29
N VAL A 183 -5.73 -23.84 24.28
CA VAL A 183 -5.69 -24.25 22.87
C VAL A 183 -4.39 -24.99 22.54
N VAL A 184 -3.24 -24.56 23.05
CA VAL A 184 -1.96 -25.28 22.87
C VAL A 184 -2.04 -26.69 23.43
N SER A 185 -2.61 -26.85 24.63
CA SER A 185 -2.76 -28.18 25.25
C SER A 185 -3.68 -29.10 24.44
N GLN A 186 -4.78 -28.56 23.92
CA GLN A 186 -5.74 -29.29 23.10
C GLN A 186 -5.15 -29.67 21.73
N LEU A 187 -4.46 -28.76 21.07
CA LEU A 187 -3.78 -29.04 19.79
C LEU A 187 -2.77 -30.18 19.96
N ARG A 188 -1.97 -30.17 21.03
CA ARG A 188 -1.02 -31.25 21.32
C ARG A 188 -1.69 -32.59 21.53
N GLN A 189 -2.77 -32.62 22.31
CA GLN A 189 -3.50 -33.84 22.60
C GLN A 189 -4.13 -34.43 21.33
N LEU A 190 -4.82 -33.60 20.54
CA LEU A 190 -5.45 -34.02 19.29
C LEU A 190 -4.43 -34.42 18.23
N ARG A 191 -3.29 -33.73 18.15
CA ARG A 191 -2.17 -34.10 17.27
C ARG A 191 -1.65 -35.49 17.62
N ALA A 192 -1.33 -35.74 18.90
CA ALA A 192 -0.82 -37.05 19.34
C ALA A 192 -1.82 -38.19 19.07
N GLN A 193 -3.12 -37.94 19.25
CA GLN A 193 -4.18 -38.90 18.94
C GLN A 193 -4.32 -39.16 17.42
N THR A 194 -4.17 -38.11 16.61
CA THR A 194 -4.18 -38.21 15.15
C THR A 194 -2.98 -39.02 14.63
N GLU A 195 -1.79 -38.79 15.20
CA GLU A 195 -0.55 -39.51 14.88
C GLU A 195 -0.60 -40.98 15.31
N ALA A 196 -1.23 -41.30 16.44
CA ALA A 196 -1.36 -42.68 16.93
C ALA A 196 -2.19 -43.59 16.00
N GLY A 197 -3.03 -43.01 15.13
CA GLY A 197 -3.79 -43.75 14.12
C GLY A 197 -4.96 -44.59 14.65
N GLY A 198 -5.65 -45.27 13.74
CA GLY A 198 -6.83 -46.09 14.03
C GLY A 198 -8.19 -45.38 13.85
N ILE A 199 -9.27 -46.00 14.31
CA ILE A 199 -10.65 -45.46 14.21
C ILE A 199 -10.77 -44.11 14.93
N ASN A 200 -10.12 -43.99 16.10
CA ASN A 200 -10.08 -42.76 16.88
C ASN A 200 -9.22 -41.66 16.23
N GLY A 201 -8.25 -42.03 15.37
CA GLY A 201 -7.40 -41.08 14.66
C GLY A 201 -8.19 -40.22 13.67
N LYS A 202 -9.16 -40.81 12.97
CA LYS A 202 -10.03 -40.06 12.04
C LYS A 202 -10.93 -39.06 12.78
N ALA A 203 -11.50 -39.44 13.92
CA ALA A 203 -12.31 -38.54 14.74
C ALA A 203 -11.45 -37.41 15.32
N ALA A 204 -10.26 -37.73 15.85
CA ALA A 204 -9.31 -36.74 16.34
C ALA A 204 -8.84 -35.78 15.24
N ALA A 205 -8.68 -36.25 14.00
CA ALA A 205 -8.33 -35.40 12.86
C ALA A 205 -9.43 -34.40 12.50
N GLU A 206 -10.71 -34.79 12.59
CA GLU A 206 -11.84 -33.87 12.37
C GLU A 206 -11.95 -32.85 13.50
N GLU A 207 -11.81 -33.27 14.76
CA GLU A 207 -11.78 -32.36 15.90
C GLU A 207 -10.61 -31.37 15.83
N LEU A 208 -9.44 -31.85 15.37
CA LEU A 208 -8.28 -31.01 15.10
C LEU A 208 -8.58 -29.96 14.03
N CYS A 209 -9.27 -30.34 12.95
CA CYS A 209 -9.72 -29.38 11.92
C CYS A 209 -10.64 -28.32 12.52
N THR A 210 -11.64 -28.72 13.32
CA THR A 210 -12.56 -27.76 13.98
C THR A 210 -11.82 -26.81 14.93
N LEU A 211 -10.85 -27.32 15.69
CA LEU A 211 -10.04 -26.48 16.57
C LEU A 211 -9.17 -25.49 15.78
N LEU A 212 -8.56 -25.94 14.68
CA LEU A 212 -7.78 -25.10 13.77
C LEU A 212 -8.63 -24.00 13.11
N GLU A 213 -9.86 -24.31 12.68
CA GLU A 213 -10.83 -23.32 12.17
C GLU A 213 -11.17 -22.27 13.25
N GLY A 214 -11.17 -22.66 14.52
CA GLY A 214 -11.41 -21.78 15.66
C GLY A 214 -10.24 -20.86 15.99
N CYS A 215 -9.01 -21.38 15.95
CA CYS A 215 -7.81 -20.69 16.45
C CYS A 215 -7.02 -19.92 15.37
N ILE A 216 -7.12 -20.31 14.09
CA ILE A 216 -6.44 -19.62 12.99
C ILE A 216 -7.37 -18.53 12.46
N LYS A 217 -7.31 -17.39 13.12
CA LYS A 217 -8.04 -16.17 12.75
C LYS A 217 -7.12 -14.97 12.88
N THR A 218 -7.44 -13.90 12.18
CA THR A 218 -6.74 -12.62 12.34
C THR A 218 -6.71 -12.21 13.82
N ASN A 219 -5.51 -11.99 14.36
CA ASN A 219 -5.27 -11.59 15.75
C ASN A 219 -5.99 -12.45 16.82
N PHE A 220 -6.01 -13.78 16.66
CA PHE A 220 -6.57 -14.71 17.64
C PHE A 220 -6.03 -14.45 19.05
N ALA A 221 -6.92 -14.30 20.05
CA ALA A 221 -6.56 -14.05 21.45
C ALA A 221 -5.58 -12.87 21.69
N GLY A 222 -5.39 -11.97 20.72
CA GLY A 222 -4.43 -10.86 20.82
C GLY A 222 -2.96 -11.24 20.58
N ILE A 223 -2.65 -12.41 20.03
CA ILE A 223 -1.26 -12.88 19.81
C ILE A 223 -0.47 -12.01 18.82
N GLU A 224 -1.16 -11.29 17.93
CA GLU A 224 -0.56 -10.42 16.92
C GLU A 224 -0.50 -8.96 17.39
N ASN A 225 -0.77 -8.70 18.67
CA ASN A 225 -0.66 -7.36 19.21
C ASN A 225 0.80 -6.87 19.15
N PRO A 226 1.10 -5.75 18.45
CA PRO A 226 2.46 -5.22 18.35
C PRO A 226 3.12 -4.94 19.70
N ARG A 227 2.34 -4.77 20.76
CA ARG A 227 2.83 -4.55 22.13
C ARG A 227 3.58 -5.77 22.70
N LEU A 228 3.20 -6.99 22.32
CA LEU A 228 3.91 -8.21 22.72
C LEU A 228 5.34 -8.21 22.18
N TYR A 229 5.52 -7.75 20.96
CA TYR A 229 6.84 -7.68 20.34
C TYR A 229 7.59 -6.40 20.69
N SER A 230 7.01 -5.47 21.46
CA SER A 230 7.67 -4.22 21.83
C SER A 230 8.51 -4.30 23.10
N GLU A 231 8.29 -5.29 23.97
CA GLU A 231 8.96 -5.39 25.28
C GLU A 231 10.38 -5.99 25.21
N THR A 232 10.72 -6.65 24.11
CA THR A 232 12.02 -7.32 23.88
C THR A 232 12.65 -6.83 22.58
N TYR A 233 13.98 -6.91 22.45
CA TYR A 233 14.63 -6.62 21.17
C TYR A 233 14.42 -7.77 20.17
N TYR A 234 14.52 -9.02 20.64
CA TYR A 234 14.28 -10.20 19.81
C TYR A 234 13.24 -11.14 20.45
N GLY A 235 12.17 -11.41 19.70
CA GLY A 235 11.17 -12.40 20.05
C GLY A 235 9.88 -11.82 20.64
N THR A 236 9.13 -12.70 21.27
CA THR A 236 7.87 -12.44 21.98
C THR A 236 7.81 -13.38 23.18
N LYS A 237 6.64 -13.51 23.83
CA LYS A 237 6.38 -14.50 24.87
C LYS A 237 6.60 -15.93 24.38
N ASP A 238 7.13 -16.79 25.23
CA ASP A 238 7.39 -18.19 24.88
C ASP A 238 6.10 -18.95 24.58
N LEU A 239 5.02 -18.67 25.33
CA LEU A 239 3.69 -19.24 25.08
C LEU A 239 3.15 -18.90 23.68
N VAL A 240 3.39 -17.68 23.19
CA VAL A 240 2.97 -17.27 21.85
C VAL A 240 3.80 -17.99 20.79
N GLN A 241 5.10 -18.15 21.03
CA GLN A 241 5.95 -18.91 20.13
C GLN A 241 5.53 -20.38 20.07
N GLU A 242 5.26 -20.99 21.23
CA GLU A 242 4.77 -22.36 21.38
C GLU A 242 3.46 -22.58 20.61
N PHE A 243 2.51 -21.66 20.71
CA PHE A 243 1.28 -21.69 19.93
C PHE A 243 1.54 -21.68 18.41
N ILE A 244 2.41 -20.79 17.93
CA ILE A 244 2.72 -20.69 16.49
C ILE A 244 3.39 -21.98 15.98
N GLU A 245 4.33 -22.54 16.75
CA GLU A 245 4.98 -23.81 16.40
C GLU A 245 3.99 -24.98 16.38
N GLU A 246 3.11 -25.05 17.39
CA GLU A 246 2.12 -26.12 17.50
C GLU A 246 1.04 -26.02 16.40
N ALA A 247 0.54 -24.82 16.12
CA ALA A 247 -0.40 -24.57 15.02
C ALA A 247 0.22 -24.92 13.66
N HIS A 248 1.47 -24.51 13.42
CA HIS A 248 2.21 -24.85 12.20
C HIS A 248 2.38 -26.36 12.02
N THR A 249 2.76 -27.07 13.08
CA THR A 249 2.95 -28.53 13.04
C THR A 249 1.61 -29.25 12.85
N SER A 250 0.56 -28.78 13.52
CA SER A 250 -0.79 -29.34 13.39
C SER A 250 -1.35 -29.18 11.97
N LEU A 251 -1.16 -28.00 11.35
CA LEU A 251 -1.56 -27.77 9.95
C LEU A 251 -0.80 -28.68 8.98
N ARG A 252 0.49 -28.90 9.20
CA ARG A 252 1.29 -29.82 8.38
C ARG A 252 0.85 -31.26 8.52
N LEU A 253 0.47 -31.68 9.74
CA LEU A 253 -0.10 -33.00 9.97
C LEU A 253 -1.42 -33.16 9.20
N VAL A 254 -2.33 -32.19 9.28
CA VAL A 254 -3.60 -32.21 8.53
C VAL A 254 -3.38 -32.28 7.01
N LEU A 255 -2.39 -31.55 6.50
CA LEU A 255 -2.06 -31.55 5.07
C LEU A 255 -1.49 -32.90 4.57
N THR A 256 -0.76 -33.61 5.44
CA THR A 256 -0.09 -34.89 5.12
C THR A 256 -0.96 -36.10 5.44
N SER A 257 -1.92 -35.94 6.36
CA SER A 257 -2.77 -37.03 6.84
C SER A 257 -3.64 -37.60 5.72
N GLN A 258 -3.65 -38.94 5.62
CA GLN A 258 -4.55 -39.69 4.75
C GLN A 258 -5.90 -40.00 5.41
N GLN A 259 -6.08 -39.65 6.68
CA GLN A 259 -7.29 -39.96 7.44
C GLN A 259 -8.48 -39.04 7.06
N LEU A 260 -8.21 -37.89 6.45
CA LEU A 260 -9.19 -36.91 6.01
C LEU A 260 -9.38 -36.99 4.50
N SER A 261 -10.62 -36.79 4.03
CA SER A 261 -10.91 -36.65 2.60
C SER A 261 -10.30 -35.36 2.05
N ASP A 262 -9.94 -35.37 0.77
CA ASP A 262 -9.32 -34.21 0.14
C ASP A 262 -10.29 -33.03 0.00
N GLU A 263 -11.59 -33.30 -0.17
CA GLU A 263 -12.68 -32.29 -0.11
C GLU A 263 -12.74 -31.58 1.25
N ARG A 264 -12.58 -32.32 2.36
CA ARG A 264 -12.60 -31.73 3.72
C ARG A 264 -11.38 -30.85 3.94
N LYS A 265 -10.19 -31.30 3.50
CA LYS A 265 -8.95 -30.51 3.53
C LYS A 265 -9.11 -29.22 2.71
N GLN A 266 -9.69 -29.34 1.51
CA GLN A 266 -9.95 -28.20 0.63
C GLN A 266 -10.86 -27.17 1.30
N GLY A 267 -11.99 -27.61 1.86
CA GLY A 267 -12.92 -26.74 2.58
C GLY A 267 -12.25 -26.03 3.77
N LEU A 268 -11.43 -26.77 4.53
CA LEU A 268 -10.65 -26.23 5.63
C LEU A 268 -9.68 -25.15 5.17
N PHE A 269 -8.78 -25.44 4.23
CA PHE A 269 -7.74 -24.47 3.82
C PHE A 269 -8.31 -23.21 3.16
N ARG A 270 -9.42 -23.31 2.42
CA ARG A 270 -10.15 -22.13 1.91
C ARG A 270 -10.71 -21.27 3.03
N HIS A 271 -11.31 -21.91 4.03
CA HIS A 271 -11.84 -21.21 5.21
C HIS A 271 -10.72 -20.55 6.02
N LEU A 272 -9.58 -21.23 6.18
CA LEU A 272 -8.40 -20.70 6.84
C LEU A 272 -7.80 -19.49 6.11
N ASP A 273 -7.66 -19.53 4.78
CA ASP A 273 -7.14 -18.39 3.99
C ASP A 273 -8.06 -17.17 4.12
N THR A 274 -9.39 -17.39 4.13
CA THR A 274 -10.38 -16.32 4.29
C THR A 274 -10.32 -15.68 5.69
N ASN A 275 -10.21 -16.49 6.75
CA ASN A 275 -10.24 -15.99 8.13
C ASN A 275 -8.90 -15.46 8.64
N PHE A 276 -7.80 -16.07 8.18
CA PHE A 276 -6.47 -15.63 8.53
C PHE A 276 -6.15 -14.35 7.75
N GLY A 277 -6.35 -14.34 6.44
CA GLY A 277 -5.95 -13.25 5.56
C GLY A 277 -4.45 -13.21 5.28
N ARG A 278 -4.06 -12.36 4.33
CA ARG A 278 -2.73 -12.36 3.72
C ARG A 278 -1.86 -11.18 4.18
N THR A 279 -0.55 -11.36 4.05
CA THR A 279 0.42 -10.32 4.36
C THR A 279 0.71 -9.42 3.15
N VAL A 280 0.68 -8.10 3.36
CA VAL A 280 0.99 -7.09 2.32
C VAL A 280 2.16 -6.19 2.74
N LEU A 281 3.07 -5.91 1.79
CA LEU A 281 4.13 -4.92 1.95
C LEU A 281 3.72 -3.61 1.25
N CYS A 282 3.60 -2.53 2.00
CA CYS A 282 3.27 -1.19 1.50
C CYS A 282 4.48 -0.26 1.57
N LEU A 283 4.92 0.26 0.43
CA LEU A 283 6.04 1.17 0.27
C LEU A 283 5.52 2.59 0.01
N SER A 284 5.65 3.45 1.02
CA SER A 284 5.21 4.85 0.94
C SER A 284 6.06 5.69 -0.01
N GLY A 285 5.47 6.79 -0.49
CA GLY A 285 6.18 7.86 -1.18
C GLY A 285 7.24 8.54 -0.32
N GLY A 286 8.03 9.43 -0.95
CA GLY A 286 9.08 10.19 -0.25
C GLY A 286 10.25 10.66 -1.12
N ALA A 287 10.06 10.76 -2.45
CA ALA A 287 11.11 11.09 -3.41
C ALA A 287 12.35 10.19 -3.23
N THR A 288 13.57 10.73 -3.14
CA THR A 288 14.79 9.90 -3.00
C THR A 288 14.91 9.18 -1.66
N LEU A 289 14.11 9.54 -0.64
CA LEU A 289 14.03 8.75 0.59
C LEU A 289 13.38 7.38 0.37
N ALA A 290 12.70 7.17 -0.76
CA ALA A 290 12.21 5.85 -1.17
C ALA A 290 13.35 4.82 -1.33
N TYR A 291 14.60 5.24 -1.52
CA TYR A 291 15.73 4.30 -1.65
C TYR A 291 16.07 3.56 -0.34
N TYR A 292 15.61 4.04 0.81
CA TYR A 292 15.65 3.26 2.05
C TYR A 292 14.84 1.96 1.96
N HIS A 293 13.79 1.92 1.11
CA HIS A 293 12.99 0.72 0.88
C HIS A 293 13.81 -0.43 0.29
N PHE A 294 14.88 -0.15 -0.48
CA PHE A 294 15.77 -1.20 -0.97
C PHE A 294 16.40 -2.00 0.19
N GLY A 295 16.80 -1.32 1.26
CA GLY A 295 17.30 -1.98 2.47
C GLY A 295 16.24 -2.79 3.20
N VAL A 296 15.00 -2.29 3.25
CA VAL A 296 13.87 -3.01 3.86
C VAL A 296 13.58 -4.29 3.08
N ILE A 297 13.45 -4.20 1.76
CA ILE A 297 13.21 -5.35 0.89
C ILE A 297 14.36 -6.33 0.98
N LYS A 298 15.61 -5.85 0.96
CA LYS A 298 16.80 -6.71 1.10
C LYS A 298 16.76 -7.49 2.41
N ALA A 299 16.45 -6.85 3.54
CA ALA A 299 16.32 -7.56 4.81
C ALA A 299 15.17 -8.59 4.83
N LEU A 300 14.04 -8.29 4.19
CA LEU A 300 12.93 -9.24 4.07
C LEU A 300 13.27 -10.41 3.12
N LEU A 301 13.97 -10.13 2.03
CA LEU A 301 14.40 -11.10 1.02
C LEU A 301 15.48 -12.04 1.57
N ASP A 302 16.53 -11.49 2.20
CA ASP A 302 17.65 -12.25 2.78
C ASP A 302 17.18 -13.20 3.91
N ASN A 303 16.04 -12.90 4.54
CA ASN A 303 15.44 -13.72 5.60
C ASN A 303 14.19 -14.48 5.13
N ASP A 304 13.99 -14.56 3.82
CA ASP A 304 12.90 -15.27 3.17
C ASP A 304 11.49 -14.81 3.59
N VAL A 305 11.29 -13.66 4.22
CA VAL A 305 9.99 -13.16 4.72
C VAL A 305 9.37 -12.07 3.85
N LEU A 306 9.86 -11.87 2.62
CA LEU A 306 9.26 -10.95 1.65
C LEU A 306 7.83 -11.43 1.26
N PRO A 307 6.77 -10.60 1.47
CA PRO A 307 5.41 -10.94 1.06
C PRO A 307 5.21 -10.92 -0.46
N ASP A 308 4.24 -11.69 -0.94
CA ASP A 308 3.91 -11.76 -2.37
C ASP A 308 3.07 -10.57 -2.85
N ILE A 309 2.29 -9.95 -1.96
CA ILE A 309 1.50 -8.75 -2.25
C ILE A 309 2.32 -7.51 -1.90
N ILE A 310 2.60 -6.69 -2.91
CA ILE A 310 3.41 -5.48 -2.78
C ILE A 310 2.60 -4.30 -3.30
N SER A 311 2.50 -3.25 -2.49
CA SER A 311 1.90 -1.97 -2.86
C SER A 311 2.93 -0.87 -2.77
N GLY A 312 2.94 0.04 -3.75
CA GLY A 312 3.80 1.20 -3.75
C GLY A 312 3.09 2.45 -4.25
N THR A 313 3.49 3.59 -3.69
CA THR A 313 3.02 4.92 -4.10
C THR A 313 4.20 5.81 -4.40
N SER A 314 4.12 6.62 -5.47
CA SER A 314 5.17 7.57 -5.85
C SER A 314 6.55 6.89 -5.98
N GLY A 315 7.60 7.40 -5.32
CA GLY A 315 8.91 6.75 -5.26
C GLY A 315 8.89 5.29 -4.74
N GLY A 316 7.94 4.95 -3.86
CA GLY A 316 7.73 3.57 -3.42
C GLY A 316 7.17 2.65 -4.51
N ALA A 317 6.41 3.19 -5.48
CA ALA A 317 5.91 2.44 -6.64
C ALA A 317 7.06 2.01 -7.58
N LEU A 318 8.08 2.86 -7.75
CA LEU A 318 9.28 2.51 -8.52
C LEU A 318 10.01 1.32 -7.90
N VAL A 319 10.19 1.34 -6.58
CA VAL A 319 10.83 0.25 -5.85
C VAL A 319 9.96 -1.01 -5.88
N ALA A 320 8.65 -0.88 -5.69
CA ALA A 320 7.71 -2.00 -5.79
C ALA A 320 7.73 -2.65 -7.19
N ALA A 321 7.78 -1.85 -8.25
CA ALA A 321 7.87 -2.32 -9.64
C ALA A 321 9.17 -3.10 -9.90
N LEU A 322 10.31 -2.64 -9.37
CA LEU A 322 11.57 -3.38 -9.44
C LEU A 322 11.42 -4.77 -8.81
N VAL A 323 10.80 -4.84 -7.64
CA VAL A 323 10.60 -6.12 -6.91
C VAL A 323 9.59 -7.02 -7.63
N ALA A 324 8.49 -6.50 -8.13
CA ALA A 324 7.45 -7.32 -8.74
C ALA A 324 7.77 -7.81 -10.16
N THR A 325 8.75 -7.22 -10.84
CA THR A 325 9.12 -7.62 -12.23
C THR A 325 10.27 -8.62 -12.30
N ARG A 326 10.95 -8.88 -11.18
CA ARG A 326 12.18 -9.68 -11.11
C ARG A 326 12.08 -10.83 -10.12
N THR A 327 12.76 -11.93 -10.37
CA THR A 327 12.76 -13.10 -9.46
C THR A 327 13.56 -12.82 -8.18
N ASP A 328 13.42 -13.65 -7.13
CA ASP A 328 14.20 -13.48 -5.88
C ASP A 328 15.72 -13.49 -6.15
N GLU A 329 16.19 -14.37 -7.04
CA GLU A 329 17.62 -14.51 -7.37
C GLU A 329 18.15 -13.33 -8.18
N GLU A 330 17.35 -12.78 -9.09
CA GLU A 330 17.66 -11.53 -9.79
C GLU A 330 17.74 -10.36 -8.80
N LEU A 331 16.81 -10.28 -7.84
CA LEU A 331 16.78 -9.22 -6.84
C LEU A 331 17.97 -9.26 -5.88
N LYS A 332 18.38 -10.44 -5.42
CA LYS A 332 19.57 -10.60 -4.55
C LYS A 332 20.84 -10.01 -5.20
N LYS A 333 20.97 -10.13 -6.52
CA LYS A 333 22.09 -9.57 -7.29
C LYS A 333 21.96 -8.06 -7.53
N LEU A 334 20.74 -7.54 -7.58
CA LEU A 334 20.46 -6.13 -7.90
C LEU A 334 20.41 -5.20 -6.68
N LEU A 335 20.06 -5.71 -5.50
CA LEU A 335 19.97 -4.92 -4.26
C LEU A 335 21.35 -4.67 -3.65
N VAL A 336 22.23 -4.07 -4.45
CA VAL A 336 23.62 -3.70 -4.11
C VAL A 336 23.82 -2.18 -4.22
N PRO A 337 24.82 -1.60 -3.55
CA PRO A 337 25.11 -0.17 -3.63
C PRO A 337 25.36 0.36 -5.04
N GLU A 338 25.86 -0.49 -5.94
CA GLU A 338 26.13 -0.14 -7.34
C GLU A 338 24.88 0.24 -8.13
N LEU A 339 23.69 -0.14 -7.63
CA LEU A 339 22.40 0.27 -8.21
C LEU A 339 22.28 1.80 -8.34
N ALA A 340 23.04 2.57 -7.55
CA ALA A 340 23.14 4.02 -7.65
C ALA A 340 23.50 4.49 -9.07
N HIS A 341 24.33 3.74 -9.79
CA HIS A 341 24.72 4.07 -11.16
C HIS A 341 23.55 4.05 -12.17
N LYS A 342 22.45 3.36 -11.87
CA LYS A 342 21.21 3.40 -12.69
C LYS A 342 20.20 4.43 -12.24
N ILE A 343 20.30 4.93 -11.01
CA ILE A 343 19.39 5.94 -10.49
C ILE A 343 19.89 7.33 -10.95
N LYS A 344 19.51 7.72 -12.17
CA LYS A 344 19.91 9.00 -12.79
C LYS A 344 18.72 9.95 -13.03
N ALA A 345 17.69 9.86 -12.17
CA ALA A 345 16.45 10.61 -12.30
C ALA A 345 16.63 12.13 -12.20
N CYS A 346 17.68 12.60 -11.52
CA CYS A 346 17.95 14.00 -11.20
C CYS A 346 19.26 14.51 -11.82
N GLN A 347 19.68 13.98 -12.95
CA GLN A 347 20.97 14.30 -13.58
C GLN A 347 21.05 15.72 -14.15
N ASP A 348 19.91 16.41 -14.32
CA ASP A 348 19.85 17.75 -14.89
C ASP A 348 20.44 18.82 -13.95
N GLY A 349 21.27 19.70 -14.52
CA GLY A 349 21.79 20.88 -13.81
C GLY A 349 20.69 21.87 -13.43
N ILE A 350 20.98 22.71 -12.42
CA ILE A 350 20.04 23.71 -11.87
C ILE A 350 19.56 24.69 -12.95
N THR A 351 20.40 25.05 -13.91
CA THR A 351 20.07 25.95 -15.03
C THR A 351 19.05 25.33 -15.98
N THR A 352 19.26 24.07 -16.38
CA THR A 352 18.31 23.31 -17.21
C THR A 352 16.96 23.17 -16.52
N TRP A 353 16.99 22.87 -15.21
CA TRP A 353 15.78 22.81 -14.39
C TRP A 353 15.04 24.16 -14.36
N ALA A 354 15.72 25.27 -14.08
CA ALA A 354 15.06 26.58 -13.98
C ALA A 354 14.39 27.00 -15.29
N VAL A 355 15.08 26.80 -16.42
CA VAL A 355 14.52 27.09 -17.75
C VAL A 355 13.31 26.19 -18.06
N ARG A 356 13.39 24.89 -17.70
CA ARG A 356 12.29 23.94 -17.91
C ARG A 356 11.10 24.28 -17.03
N CYS A 357 11.32 24.51 -15.73
CA CYS A 357 10.28 24.88 -14.78
C CYS A 357 9.54 26.14 -15.23
N TRP A 358 10.25 27.13 -15.79
CA TRP A 358 9.62 28.33 -16.34
C TRP A 358 8.78 28.08 -17.59
N ARG A 359 9.19 27.14 -18.45
CA ARG A 359 8.49 26.83 -19.72
C ARG A 359 7.34 25.84 -19.56
N THR A 360 7.53 24.76 -18.81
CA THR A 360 6.61 23.62 -18.71
C THR A 360 5.97 23.47 -17.35
N GLY A 361 6.41 24.22 -16.33
CA GLY A 361 5.91 24.11 -14.96
C GLY A 361 6.37 22.86 -14.21
N ALA A 362 7.26 22.04 -14.79
CA ALA A 362 7.76 20.80 -14.19
C ALA A 362 9.30 20.78 -14.10
N ARG A 363 9.81 20.08 -13.09
CA ARG A 363 11.25 19.86 -12.87
C ARG A 363 11.80 18.81 -13.82
N PHE A 364 11.16 17.65 -13.92
CA PHE A 364 11.65 16.51 -14.70
C PHE A 364 11.03 16.45 -16.09
N ASP A 365 11.80 15.91 -17.04
CA ASP A 365 11.28 15.54 -18.36
C ASP A 365 10.58 14.18 -18.28
N VAL A 366 9.32 14.15 -18.69
CA VAL A 366 8.46 12.97 -18.65
C VAL A 366 9.03 11.85 -19.52
N MET A 367 9.60 12.19 -20.70
CA MET A 367 10.09 11.18 -21.65
C MET A 367 11.37 10.51 -21.16
N GLN A 368 12.32 11.31 -20.68
CA GLN A 368 13.55 10.79 -20.09
C GLN A 368 13.27 9.92 -18.87
N TRP A 369 12.30 10.32 -18.05
CA TRP A 369 11.93 9.56 -16.87
C TRP A 369 11.17 8.28 -17.22
N ALA A 370 10.36 8.27 -18.29
CA ALA A 370 9.74 7.05 -18.81
C ALA A 370 10.79 6.03 -19.26
N GLU A 371 11.81 6.48 -19.99
CA GLU A 371 12.92 5.61 -20.42
C GLU A 371 13.67 5.03 -19.22
N GLN A 372 14.01 5.85 -18.22
CA GLN A 372 14.70 5.37 -17.01
C GLN A 372 13.83 4.41 -16.18
N CYS A 373 12.56 4.75 -15.95
CA CYS A 373 11.61 3.91 -15.22
C CYS A 373 11.37 2.56 -15.93
N SER A 374 11.47 2.52 -17.26
CA SER A 374 11.33 1.29 -18.03
C SER A 374 12.35 0.23 -17.61
N TRP A 375 13.59 0.60 -17.29
CA TRP A 375 14.60 -0.36 -16.83
C TRP A 375 14.21 -1.01 -15.48
N PHE A 376 13.65 -0.22 -14.56
CA PHE A 376 13.13 -0.74 -13.29
C PHE A 376 11.93 -1.67 -13.51
N CYS A 377 11.17 -1.48 -14.60
CA CYS A 377 9.99 -2.28 -14.93
C CYS A 377 10.24 -3.43 -15.93
N ARG A 378 11.50 -3.65 -16.37
CA ARG A 378 11.86 -4.58 -17.48
C ARG A 378 11.17 -4.25 -18.82
N GLY A 379 11.10 -2.97 -19.16
CA GLY A 379 10.49 -2.46 -20.39
C GLY A 379 9.00 -2.19 -20.22
N SER A 380 8.23 -2.31 -21.29
CA SER A 380 6.78 -2.11 -21.31
C SER A 380 5.99 -3.31 -20.78
N THR A 381 6.47 -3.90 -19.68
CA THR A 381 5.80 -5.03 -19.01
C THR A 381 4.48 -4.57 -18.39
N THR A 382 3.43 -5.37 -18.57
CA THR A 382 2.11 -5.13 -17.96
C THR A 382 1.98 -5.73 -16.56
N PHE A 383 0.99 -5.29 -15.79
CA PHE A 383 0.71 -5.87 -14.47
C PHE A 383 0.45 -7.39 -14.54
N ARG A 384 -0.24 -7.85 -15.59
CA ARG A 384 -0.49 -9.27 -15.83
C ARG A 384 0.81 -10.02 -16.15
N GLU A 385 1.61 -9.52 -17.07
CA GLU A 385 2.89 -10.15 -17.46
C GLU A 385 3.87 -10.25 -16.27
N ALA A 386 3.93 -9.22 -15.42
CA ALA A 386 4.75 -9.24 -14.21
C ALA A 386 4.27 -10.29 -13.19
N TYR A 387 2.95 -10.43 -13.04
CA TYR A 387 2.34 -11.44 -12.19
C TYR A 387 2.60 -12.86 -12.71
N GLU A 388 2.42 -13.10 -14.00
CA GLU A 388 2.68 -14.41 -14.63
C GLU A 388 4.16 -14.82 -14.52
N ARG A 389 5.09 -13.85 -14.59
CA ARG A 389 6.53 -14.11 -14.46
C ARG A 389 6.97 -14.42 -13.03
N THR A 390 6.50 -13.64 -12.05
CA THR A 390 7.07 -13.68 -10.68
C THR A 390 6.14 -14.28 -9.63
N GLY A 391 4.85 -14.35 -9.91
CA GLY A 391 3.80 -14.66 -8.93
C GLY A 391 3.54 -13.54 -7.91
N ARG A 392 4.24 -12.40 -7.98
CA ARG A 392 4.04 -11.28 -7.04
C ARG A 392 2.97 -10.33 -7.54
N VAL A 393 2.08 -9.94 -6.63
CA VAL A 393 1.00 -9.00 -6.92
C VAL A 393 1.50 -7.57 -6.72
N LEU A 394 1.63 -6.82 -7.82
CA LEU A 394 1.97 -5.40 -7.78
C LEU A 394 0.70 -4.53 -7.71
N ASN A 395 0.70 -3.57 -6.78
CA ASN A 395 -0.36 -2.58 -6.61
C ASN A 395 0.24 -1.17 -6.65
N VAL A 396 -0.24 -0.33 -7.57
CA VAL A 396 0.18 1.08 -7.70
C VAL A 396 -1.01 2.01 -7.56
N SER A 397 -0.94 2.97 -6.64
CA SER A 397 -2.00 3.96 -6.43
C SER A 397 -1.87 5.12 -7.44
N CYS A 398 -2.96 5.46 -8.11
CA CYS A 398 -3.01 6.56 -9.07
C CYS A 398 -4.25 7.44 -8.80
N VAL A 399 -4.03 8.75 -8.70
CA VAL A 399 -5.11 9.72 -8.49
C VAL A 399 -5.41 10.42 -9.83
N PRO A 400 -6.66 10.44 -10.30
CA PRO A 400 -6.99 11.15 -11.53
C PRO A 400 -6.80 12.66 -11.35
N SER A 401 -6.45 13.38 -12.42
CA SER A 401 -6.29 14.84 -12.36
C SER A 401 -7.61 15.57 -12.07
N ASP A 402 -8.76 14.95 -12.37
CA ASP A 402 -10.07 15.50 -12.04
C ASP A 402 -10.45 15.20 -10.58
N PRO A 403 -10.76 16.24 -9.76
CA PRO A 403 -11.08 16.05 -8.35
C PRO A 403 -12.27 15.14 -8.06
N HIS A 404 -13.25 15.03 -8.95
CA HIS A 404 -14.45 14.21 -8.67
C HIS A 404 -14.30 12.74 -9.09
N SER A 405 -13.23 12.41 -9.80
CA SER A 405 -12.97 11.03 -10.23
C SER A 405 -12.34 10.22 -9.08
N PRO A 406 -12.75 8.96 -8.88
CA PRO A 406 -12.23 8.11 -7.82
C PRO A 406 -10.77 7.72 -8.08
N THR A 407 -10.02 7.47 -7.02
CA THR A 407 -8.65 6.93 -7.11
C THR A 407 -8.67 5.51 -7.61
N ILE A 408 -7.71 5.14 -8.48
CA ILE A 408 -7.54 3.77 -8.94
C ILE A 408 -6.34 3.13 -8.24
N LEU A 409 -6.52 1.90 -7.79
CA LEU A 409 -5.43 1.01 -7.41
C LEU A 409 -5.16 0.07 -8.59
N ALA A 410 -4.15 0.40 -9.39
CA ALA A 410 -3.76 -0.38 -10.57
C ALA A 410 -3.06 -1.65 -10.12
N ASN A 411 -3.62 -2.79 -10.52
CA ASN A 411 -3.07 -4.12 -10.28
C ASN A 411 -3.48 -5.06 -11.43
N TYR A 412 -3.07 -6.32 -11.36
CA TYR A 412 -3.37 -7.30 -12.41
C TYR A 412 -4.87 -7.69 -12.50
N LEU A 413 -5.69 -7.39 -11.49
CA LEU A 413 -7.15 -7.61 -11.50
C LEU A 413 -7.93 -6.43 -12.07
N THR A 414 -7.60 -5.23 -11.60
CA THR A 414 -8.29 -4.00 -11.96
C THR A 414 -7.77 -3.45 -13.28
N SER A 415 -6.51 -3.71 -13.63
CA SER A 415 -5.81 -3.10 -14.77
C SER A 415 -4.73 -4.05 -15.35
N PRO A 416 -5.09 -5.28 -15.78
CA PRO A 416 -4.13 -6.30 -16.22
C PRO A 416 -3.21 -5.84 -17.34
N ASN A 417 -3.75 -5.15 -18.34
CA ASN A 417 -3.03 -4.74 -19.54
C ASN A 417 -2.34 -3.37 -19.40
N CYS A 418 -2.45 -2.73 -18.23
CA CYS A 418 -1.80 -1.45 -17.97
C CYS A 418 -0.28 -1.65 -17.86
N VAL A 419 0.49 -0.75 -18.47
CA VAL A 419 1.95 -0.80 -18.48
C VAL A 419 2.49 -0.20 -17.20
N ILE A 420 3.35 -0.96 -16.50
CA ILE A 420 3.78 -0.64 -15.14
C ILE A 420 4.53 0.69 -15.07
N TRP A 421 5.47 0.95 -15.98
CA TRP A 421 6.24 2.22 -15.94
C TRP A 421 5.32 3.44 -16.08
N SER A 422 4.25 3.37 -16.89
CA SER A 422 3.29 4.47 -17.02
C SER A 422 2.50 4.71 -15.74
N ALA A 423 2.15 3.64 -15.02
CA ALA A 423 1.50 3.72 -13.71
C ALA A 423 2.43 4.26 -12.62
N VAL A 424 3.71 3.88 -12.64
CA VAL A 424 4.72 4.43 -11.72
C VAL A 424 4.91 5.94 -11.98
N LEU A 425 5.00 6.36 -13.24
CA LEU A 425 5.08 7.78 -13.59
C LEU A 425 3.84 8.56 -13.14
N ALA A 426 2.64 8.00 -13.34
CA ALA A 426 1.39 8.57 -12.85
C ALA A 426 1.37 8.72 -11.34
N SER A 427 1.77 7.66 -10.64
CA SER A 427 1.84 7.63 -9.18
C SER A 427 2.88 8.58 -8.61
N ALA A 428 3.88 9.03 -9.38
CA ALA A 428 4.90 9.98 -8.94
C ALA A 428 4.76 11.38 -9.57
N ALA A 429 3.63 11.66 -10.23
CA ALA A 429 3.34 12.94 -10.86
C ALA A 429 2.90 14.01 -9.85
N VAL A 430 3.84 14.45 -9.00
CA VAL A 430 3.62 15.54 -8.03
C VAL A 430 3.59 16.89 -8.76
N PRO A 431 2.56 17.74 -8.54
CA PRO A 431 2.51 19.07 -9.13
C PRO A 431 3.79 19.89 -8.87
N GLY A 432 4.38 20.45 -9.92
CA GLY A 432 5.63 21.20 -9.86
C GLY A 432 6.90 20.35 -10.02
N ILE A 433 6.84 19.04 -9.78
CA ILE A 433 7.96 18.12 -10.02
C ILE A 433 7.80 17.45 -11.39
N LEU A 434 6.65 16.83 -11.64
CA LEU A 434 6.33 16.16 -12.89
C LEU A 434 4.89 16.50 -13.28
N ASN A 435 4.67 16.80 -14.56
CA ASN A 435 3.33 17.14 -15.05
C ASN A 435 2.41 15.90 -15.03
N PRO A 436 1.08 16.08 -14.95
CA PRO A 436 0.13 14.97 -15.00
C PRO A 436 0.32 14.12 -16.27
N VAL A 437 0.45 12.81 -16.10
CA VAL A 437 0.76 11.86 -17.19
C VAL A 437 -0.44 10.97 -17.53
N VAL A 438 -0.42 10.37 -18.71
CA VAL A 438 -1.46 9.44 -19.16
C VAL A 438 -1.02 8.01 -18.84
N LEU A 439 -1.94 7.17 -18.33
CA LEU A 439 -1.69 5.75 -18.18
C LEU A 439 -1.70 5.08 -19.56
N MET A 440 -0.80 4.13 -19.80
CA MET A 440 -0.72 3.39 -21.06
C MET A 440 -1.16 1.93 -20.84
N MET A 441 -1.80 1.35 -21.85
CA MET A 441 -2.15 -0.07 -21.89
C MET A 441 -1.60 -0.71 -23.15
N LYS A 442 -1.23 -1.98 -23.03
CA LYS A 442 -0.80 -2.81 -24.15
C LYS A 442 -2.01 -3.43 -24.82
N LYS A 443 -2.13 -3.26 -26.13
CA LYS A 443 -3.15 -3.92 -26.95
C LYS A 443 -2.76 -5.38 -27.21
N PRO A 444 -3.71 -6.24 -27.62
CA PRO A 444 -3.41 -7.59 -28.09
C PRO A 444 -2.36 -7.60 -29.23
N ASP A 445 -2.34 -6.55 -30.05
CA ASP A 445 -1.39 -6.36 -31.15
C ASP A 445 0.04 -6.03 -30.68
N GLY A 446 0.25 -5.86 -29.37
CA GLY A 446 1.54 -5.50 -28.79
C GLY A 446 1.83 -4.00 -28.71
N THR A 447 1.09 -3.16 -29.44
CA THR A 447 1.26 -1.69 -29.41
C THR A 447 0.65 -1.05 -28.16
N LEU A 448 1.09 0.14 -27.80
CA LEU A 448 0.59 0.89 -26.66
C LEU A 448 -0.57 1.81 -27.07
N ALA A 449 -1.48 2.02 -26.13
CA ALA A 449 -2.60 2.93 -26.28
C ALA A 449 -2.92 3.60 -24.94
N PRO A 450 -3.52 4.80 -24.94
CA PRO A 450 -3.92 5.45 -23.70
C PRO A 450 -4.99 4.62 -22.98
N TYR A 451 -4.75 4.36 -21.70
CA TYR A 451 -5.70 3.74 -20.78
C TYR A 451 -6.75 4.76 -20.32
N SER A 452 -7.97 4.30 -20.03
CA SER A 452 -9.09 5.13 -19.56
C SER A 452 -9.29 6.43 -20.35
N PHE A 453 -9.58 6.32 -21.65
CA PHE A 453 -9.85 7.45 -22.57
C PHE A 453 -8.77 8.56 -22.56
N GLY A 454 -7.55 8.30 -22.08
CA GLY A 454 -6.49 9.31 -22.04
C GLY A 454 -6.65 10.36 -20.95
N HIS A 455 -7.36 10.05 -19.86
CA HIS A 455 -7.34 10.92 -18.68
C HIS A 455 -5.91 11.04 -18.13
N LYS A 456 -5.57 12.25 -17.64
CA LYS A 456 -4.29 12.52 -16.99
C LYS A 456 -4.38 12.20 -15.50
N TRP A 457 -3.30 11.67 -14.96
CA TRP A 457 -3.16 11.17 -13.60
C TRP A 457 -2.05 11.92 -12.86
N LYS A 458 -2.15 11.92 -11.54
CA LYS A 458 -1.29 12.62 -10.58
C LYS A 458 -0.89 11.67 -9.45
N ASP A 459 0.05 12.14 -8.63
CA ASP A 459 0.62 11.35 -7.54
C ASP A 459 -0.45 10.77 -6.60
N GLY A 460 -0.32 9.47 -6.31
CA GLY A 460 -1.19 8.71 -5.41
C GLY A 460 -1.17 9.24 -3.96
N SER A 461 -0.04 9.76 -3.51
CA SER A 461 0.18 10.26 -2.15
C SER A 461 -0.61 11.53 -1.84
N LEU A 462 -1.19 12.19 -2.85
CA LEU A 462 -2.03 13.38 -2.64
C LEU A 462 -3.34 13.04 -1.91
N ARG A 463 -3.88 11.84 -2.13
CA ARG A 463 -5.11 11.38 -1.48
C ARG A 463 -4.89 10.21 -0.54
N THR A 464 -4.21 9.17 -1.04
CA THR A 464 -4.08 7.89 -0.34
C THR A 464 -2.69 7.30 -0.59
N ASP A 465 -1.71 7.69 0.23
CA ASP A 465 -0.35 7.14 0.16
C ASP A 465 -0.32 5.62 0.42
N ILE A 466 -1.15 5.12 1.33
CA ILE A 466 -1.24 3.68 1.63
C ILE A 466 -2.71 3.22 1.58
N PRO A 467 -3.15 2.53 0.50
CA PRO A 467 -4.55 2.16 0.30
C PRO A 467 -4.92 0.84 1.02
N LEU A 468 -4.78 0.78 2.35
CA LEU A 468 -5.03 -0.45 3.13
C LEU A 468 -6.44 -1.03 2.93
N LYS A 469 -7.48 -0.17 2.92
CA LYS A 469 -8.87 -0.61 2.70
C LYS A 469 -9.04 -1.29 1.34
N ALA A 470 -8.44 -0.74 0.28
CA ALA A 470 -8.54 -1.32 -1.06
C ALA A 470 -7.75 -2.63 -1.20
N LEU A 471 -6.61 -2.74 -0.52
CA LEU A 471 -5.82 -3.98 -0.46
C LEU A 471 -6.56 -5.09 0.29
N ASP A 472 -7.25 -4.74 1.38
CA ASP A 472 -8.10 -5.66 2.13
C ASP A 472 -9.26 -6.18 1.27
N VAL A 473 -9.97 -5.29 0.59
CA VAL A 473 -11.09 -5.66 -0.30
C VAL A 473 -10.64 -6.50 -1.51
N HIS A 474 -9.49 -6.19 -2.12
CA HIS A 474 -9.03 -6.91 -3.32
C HIS A 474 -8.33 -8.23 -3.00
N PHE A 475 -7.61 -8.32 -1.87
CA PHE A 475 -6.69 -9.44 -1.60
C PHE A 475 -6.82 -10.04 -0.19
N ASN A 476 -7.82 -9.66 0.60
CA ASN A 476 -7.98 -10.08 2.00
C ASN A 476 -6.71 -9.81 2.83
N ALA A 477 -6.11 -8.64 2.63
CA ALA A 477 -4.84 -8.23 3.23
C ALA A 477 -5.01 -7.75 4.68
N SER A 478 -5.17 -8.69 5.61
CA SER A 478 -5.37 -8.42 7.04
C SER A 478 -4.09 -7.97 7.78
N PHE A 479 -2.91 -8.37 7.30
CA PHE A 479 -1.62 -8.04 7.95
C PHE A 479 -0.77 -7.12 7.07
N SER A 480 -0.59 -5.86 7.51
CA SER A 480 0.13 -4.85 6.74
C SER A 480 1.52 -4.53 7.31
N ILE A 481 2.52 -4.61 6.43
CA ILE A 481 3.90 -4.15 6.68
C ILE A 481 4.07 -2.84 5.92
N VAL A 482 4.13 -1.72 6.64
CA VAL A 482 4.27 -0.39 6.06
C VAL A 482 5.71 0.09 6.23
N SER A 483 6.39 0.38 5.12
CA SER A 483 7.66 1.12 5.14
C SER A 483 7.38 2.60 4.86
N GLN A 484 7.57 3.45 5.87
CA GLN A 484 7.25 4.87 5.79
C GLN A 484 8.51 5.72 5.76
N VAL A 485 8.68 6.47 4.67
CA VAL A 485 9.86 7.32 4.43
C VAL A 485 9.52 8.79 4.22
N ASN A 486 8.23 9.16 4.25
CA ASN A 486 7.79 10.53 4.09
C ASN A 486 8.42 11.47 5.14
N PRO A 487 9.14 12.52 4.70
CA PRO A 487 9.90 13.39 5.60
C PRO A 487 8.98 14.18 6.53
N HIS A 488 7.83 14.59 6.02
CA HIS A 488 6.87 15.43 6.73
C HIS A 488 6.19 14.72 7.91
N ILE A 489 6.08 13.38 7.88
CA ILE A 489 5.54 12.57 8.98
C ILE A 489 6.64 12.09 9.93
N SER A 490 7.86 11.91 9.42
CA SER A 490 8.99 11.38 10.21
C SER A 490 9.23 12.16 11.51
N LEU A 491 8.98 13.47 11.50
CA LEU A 491 9.12 14.35 12.67
C LEU A 491 8.05 14.10 13.74
N PHE A 492 6.83 13.72 13.35
CA PHE A 492 5.68 13.52 14.25
C PHE A 492 5.51 12.06 14.72
N PHE A 493 6.41 11.16 14.32
CA PHE A 493 6.36 9.77 14.74
C PHE A 493 7.06 9.56 16.10
N PHE A 494 6.24 9.37 17.13
CA PHE A 494 6.70 9.03 18.47
C PHE A 494 5.96 7.79 18.99
N SER A 495 6.71 6.70 19.19
CA SER A 495 6.18 5.50 19.84
C SER A 495 6.28 5.67 21.36
N SER A 496 5.22 6.21 21.97
CA SER A 496 5.16 6.49 23.41
C SER A 496 5.26 5.24 24.30
N ARG A 497 4.94 4.06 23.75
CA ARG A 497 5.03 2.75 24.45
C ARG A 497 5.98 1.77 23.77
N GLY A 498 6.96 2.28 23.02
CA GLY A 498 7.89 1.42 22.27
C GLY A 498 7.31 0.94 20.96
N SER A 499 8.14 0.27 20.17
CA SER A 499 7.75 -0.30 18.87
C SER A 499 8.27 -1.73 18.79
N VAL A 500 7.68 -2.56 17.94
CA VAL A 500 8.14 -3.96 17.70
C VAL A 500 9.69 -4.04 17.62
N GLY A 501 10.32 -4.85 18.46
CA GLY A 501 11.77 -5.04 18.54
C GLY A 501 12.58 -3.84 19.07
N ARG A 502 11.92 -2.82 19.63
CA ARG A 502 12.55 -1.67 20.28
C ARG A 502 11.81 -1.35 21.60
N PRO A 503 12.25 -1.94 22.72
CA PRO A 503 11.67 -1.67 24.03
C PRO A 503 11.94 -0.27 24.52
N VAL A 504 11.06 0.20 25.40
CA VAL A 504 11.14 1.54 25.98
C VAL A 504 12.41 1.64 26.84
N THR A 505 13.11 2.76 26.73
CA THR A 505 14.35 3.01 27.48
C THR A 505 14.11 3.11 29.00
N HIS A 506 12.91 3.52 29.39
CA HIS A 506 12.48 3.73 30.77
C HIS A 506 12.11 2.41 31.48
N ARG A 507 12.41 2.29 32.79
CA ARG A 507 12.09 1.14 33.67
C ARG A 507 12.27 -0.25 33.02
N LYS A 508 13.44 -0.51 32.43
CA LYS A 508 13.79 -1.81 31.80
C LYS A 508 12.77 -2.26 30.74
N GLY A 509 12.46 -1.41 29.76
CA GLY A 509 11.50 -1.77 28.70
C GLY A 509 10.07 -1.34 28.94
N ARG A 510 9.72 -0.96 30.19
CA ARG A 510 8.33 -0.90 30.65
C ARG A 510 7.84 0.54 30.86
N GLY A 511 6.64 0.81 30.38
CA GLY A 511 5.91 2.06 30.62
C GLY A 511 6.04 3.07 29.48
N TRP A 512 5.90 4.35 29.81
CA TRP A 512 5.85 5.44 28.84
C TRP A 512 7.24 6.02 28.57
N ARG A 513 7.57 6.25 27.30
CA ARG A 513 8.83 6.83 26.85
C ARG A 513 8.95 8.27 27.35
N GLY A 514 10.01 8.57 28.10
CA GLY A 514 10.17 9.88 28.74
C GLY A 514 9.20 10.14 29.91
N GLY A 515 8.56 9.10 30.46
CA GLY A 515 7.60 9.21 31.55
C GLY A 515 6.16 9.49 31.08
N PHE A 516 5.20 9.33 32.00
CA PHE A 516 3.77 9.50 31.70
C PHE A 516 3.45 10.93 31.24
N LEU A 517 3.93 11.96 31.97
CA LEU A 517 3.64 13.36 31.65
C LEU A 517 4.20 13.78 30.29
N GLY A 518 5.46 13.43 29.99
CA GLY A 518 6.09 13.77 28.71
C GLY A 518 5.39 13.10 27.52
N SER A 519 5.05 11.82 27.65
CA SER A 519 4.27 11.11 26.64
C SER A 519 2.83 11.60 26.52
N ALA A 520 2.16 11.93 27.63
CA ALA A 520 0.79 12.43 27.63
C ALA A 520 0.71 13.81 26.96
N LEU A 521 1.66 14.70 27.25
CA LEU A 521 1.77 16.00 26.61
C LEU A 521 2.03 15.87 25.10
N GLU A 522 2.94 14.98 24.70
CA GLU A 522 3.20 14.69 23.28
C GLU A 522 1.94 14.21 22.57
N GLN A 523 1.21 13.27 23.17
CA GLN A 523 -0.04 12.75 22.60
C GLN A 523 -1.13 13.82 22.53
N TYR A 524 -1.25 14.65 23.55
CA TYR A 524 -2.22 15.75 23.58
C TYR A 524 -1.94 16.75 22.45
N ILE A 525 -0.69 17.20 22.32
CA ILE A 525 -0.29 18.15 21.26
C ILE A 525 -0.52 17.53 19.88
N LYS A 526 -0.19 16.25 19.71
CA LYS A 526 -0.42 15.54 18.44
C LYS A 526 -1.90 15.43 18.07
N LEU A 527 -2.75 15.14 19.06
CA LEU A 527 -4.21 15.13 18.86
C LEU A 527 -4.74 16.51 18.50
N ASP A 528 -4.26 17.58 19.16
CA ASP A 528 -4.69 18.94 18.86
C ASP A 528 -4.22 19.41 17.47
N LEU A 529 -2.97 19.10 17.09
CA LEU A 529 -2.46 19.33 15.73
C LEU A 529 -3.34 18.67 14.67
N ASN A 530 -3.66 17.38 14.86
CA ASN A 530 -4.56 16.65 13.96
C ASN A 530 -5.96 17.27 13.90
N LYS A 531 -6.50 17.71 15.05
CA LYS A 531 -7.79 18.42 15.13
C LYS A 531 -7.77 19.68 14.26
N TRP A 532 -6.77 20.54 14.43
CA TRP A 532 -6.69 21.80 13.69
C TRP A 532 -6.42 21.62 12.19
N LEU A 533 -5.66 20.58 11.81
CA LEU A 533 -5.52 20.18 10.40
C LEU A 533 -6.86 19.71 9.80
N LYS A 534 -7.65 18.92 10.55
CA LYS A 534 -9.00 18.52 10.12
C LYS A 534 -9.93 19.73 9.98
N VAL A 535 -9.92 20.64 10.95
CA VAL A 535 -10.70 21.89 10.90
C VAL A 535 -10.35 22.70 9.65
N MET A 536 -9.05 22.83 9.36
CA MET A 536 -8.57 23.52 8.16
C MET A 536 -9.06 22.88 6.86
N ARG A 537 -9.13 21.54 6.82
CA ARG A 537 -9.67 20.78 5.67
C ARG A 537 -11.18 20.94 5.52
N HIS A 538 -11.95 20.63 6.56
CA HIS A 538 -13.42 20.60 6.49
C HIS A 538 -14.03 21.96 6.21
N LEU A 539 -13.38 23.03 6.66
CA LEU A 539 -13.79 24.41 6.36
C LEU A 539 -13.17 24.96 5.06
N GLU A 540 -12.47 24.12 4.29
CA GLU A 540 -11.78 24.46 3.04
C GLU A 540 -10.96 25.76 3.10
N LEU A 541 -10.32 26.01 4.24
CA LEU A 541 -9.65 27.30 4.50
C LEU A 541 -8.40 27.47 3.65
N LEU A 542 -7.76 26.37 3.25
CA LEU A 542 -6.57 26.44 2.41
C LEU A 542 -6.91 26.95 1.01
N PRO A 543 -6.07 27.83 0.44
CA PRO A 543 -6.10 28.05 -1.00
C PRO A 543 -5.80 26.71 -1.70
N ARG A 544 -6.34 26.50 -2.91
CA ARG A 544 -6.02 25.35 -3.77
C ARG A 544 -4.93 25.76 -4.79
N PRO A 545 -3.65 25.90 -4.42
CA PRO A 545 -2.61 26.19 -5.40
C PRO A 545 -2.58 25.03 -6.41
N LEU A 546 -2.55 25.37 -7.70
CA LEU A 546 -2.66 24.41 -8.82
C LEU A 546 -3.98 23.59 -8.83
N GLY A 547 -5.03 24.08 -8.19
CA GLY A 547 -6.35 23.45 -8.19
C GLY A 547 -6.42 22.14 -7.39
N GLN A 548 -5.49 21.93 -6.46
CA GLN A 548 -5.44 20.72 -5.63
C GLN A 548 -5.55 21.00 -4.14
N ASP A 549 -6.13 20.02 -3.43
CA ASP A 549 -6.25 20.00 -1.99
C ASP A 549 -5.02 19.32 -1.38
N TRP A 550 -4.13 20.13 -0.79
CA TRP A 550 -2.89 19.67 -0.13
C TRP A 550 -3.13 19.24 1.33
N SER A 551 -4.35 19.43 1.84
CA SER A 551 -4.74 19.12 3.21
C SER A 551 -4.71 17.61 3.51
N GLU A 552 -4.99 16.77 2.51
CA GLU A 552 -5.06 15.33 2.67
C GLU A 552 -3.70 14.69 2.94
N ILE A 553 -2.61 15.29 2.47
CA ILE A 553 -1.24 14.80 2.68
C ILE A 553 -0.90 14.64 4.16
N TRP A 554 -1.46 15.47 5.05
CA TRP A 554 -1.16 15.41 6.48
C TRP A 554 -2.11 14.53 7.27
N LEU A 555 -3.31 14.27 6.73
CA LEU A 555 -4.41 13.60 7.44
C LEU A 555 -4.50 12.10 7.17
N GLN A 556 -3.69 11.58 6.25
CA GLN A 556 -3.65 10.17 5.87
C GLN A 556 -3.15 9.27 7.02
N ARG A 557 -3.54 7.99 6.96
CA ARG A 557 -3.03 6.94 7.85
C ARG A 557 -1.69 6.41 7.32
N PHE A 558 -0.64 6.62 8.10
CA PHE A 558 0.75 6.26 7.74
C PHE A 558 1.30 5.05 8.52
N SER A 559 0.45 4.30 9.21
CA SER A 559 0.86 3.16 10.03
C SER A 559 0.04 1.91 9.70
N GLY A 560 0.73 0.78 9.58
CA GLY A 560 0.14 -0.56 9.51
C GLY A 560 0.42 -1.37 10.77
N THR A 561 0.08 -2.65 10.75
CA THR A 561 0.33 -3.60 11.86
C THR A 561 1.81 -3.61 12.25
N VAL A 562 2.69 -3.67 11.24
CA VAL A 562 4.13 -3.49 11.39
C VAL A 562 4.52 -2.25 10.61
N THR A 563 4.97 -1.20 11.29
CA THR A 563 5.51 -0.02 10.61
C THR A 563 7.02 0.07 10.78
N ILE A 564 7.72 0.13 9.65
CA ILE A 564 9.17 0.24 9.52
C ILE A 564 9.50 1.70 9.20
N TRP A 565 10.42 2.26 9.98
CA TRP A 565 10.83 3.66 9.89
C TRP A 565 12.34 3.72 9.75
N PRO A 566 12.86 3.86 8.52
CA PRO A 566 14.27 4.09 8.30
C PRO A 566 14.73 5.39 8.98
N LYS A 567 15.93 5.37 9.58
CA LYS A 567 16.50 6.56 10.22
C LYS A 567 17.16 7.43 9.14
N SER A 568 16.45 8.46 8.68
CA SER A 568 17.01 9.45 7.74
C SER A 568 17.97 10.42 8.43
N VAL A 569 18.95 10.93 7.67
CA VAL A 569 19.87 11.97 8.13
C VAL A 569 19.40 13.32 7.58
N LEU A 570 19.67 14.42 8.28
CA LEU A 570 19.30 15.77 7.83
C LEU A 570 19.86 16.11 6.44
N SER A 571 21.04 15.58 6.08
CA SER A 571 21.62 15.70 4.74
C SER A 571 20.68 15.18 3.65
N ASP A 572 19.86 14.19 3.97
CA ASP A 572 19.01 13.51 2.98
C ASP A 572 17.79 14.37 2.61
N LEU A 573 17.38 15.28 3.50
CA LEU A 573 16.38 16.30 3.20
C LEU A 573 16.93 17.31 2.19
N TYR A 574 18.22 17.64 2.27
CA TYR A 574 18.87 18.52 1.30
C TYR A 574 19.01 17.86 -0.08
N TYR A 575 19.35 16.56 -0.11
CA TYR A 575 19.48 15.78 -1.35
C TYR A 575 18.19 15.05 -1.77
N ILE A 576 17.02 15.50 -1.32
CA ILE A 576 15.74 14.82 -1.53
C ILE A 576 15.31 14.75 -3.02
N LEU A 577 15.88 15.62 -3.86
CA LEU A 577 15.67 15.67 -5.31
C LEU A 577 17.00 15.61 -6.09
N SER A 578 17.94 14.81 -5.60
CA SER A 578 19.26 14.59 -6.19
C SER A 578 19.62 13.11 -6.26
N ASP A 579 20.34 12.70 -7.30
CA ASP A 579 20.71 11.30 -7.51
C ASP A 579 21.67 10.78 -6.42
N PRO A 580 21.51 9.53 -5.97
CA PRO A 580 22.33 8.94 -4.91
C PRO A 580 23.74 8.60 -5.40
N SER A 581 24.74 8.86 -4.57
CA SER A 581 26.07 8.24 -4.74
C SER A 581 26.05 6.80 -4.22
N VAL A 582 26.99 5.98 -4.67
CA VAL A 582 27.15 4.58 -4.21
C VAL A 582 27.25 4.51 -2.68
N GLN A 583 28.02 5.42 -2.05
CA GLN A 583 28.18 5.46 -0.60
C GLN A 583 26.87 5.87 0.11
N ARG A 584 26.12 6.82 -0.48
CA ARG A 584 24.83 7.25 0.08
C ARG A 584 23.80 6.12 -0.01
N LEU A 585 23.76 5.43 -1.15
CA LEU A 585 22.88 4.28 -1.33
C LEU A 585 23.28 3.13 -0.40
N ALA A 586 24.57 2.82 -0.26
CA ALA A 586 25.07 1.81 0.68
C ALA A 586 24.57 2.06 2.11
N ARG A 587 24.66 3.31 2.58
CA ARG A 587 24.14 3.71 3.89
C ARG A 587 22.62 3.57 3.97
N MET A 588 21.88 3.99 2.94
CA MET A 588 20.41 3.85 2.89
C MET A 588 19.97 2.38 2.93
N LEU A 589 20.66 1.49 2.21
CA LEU A 589 20.44 0.05 2.28
C LEU A 589 20.69 -0.47 3.69
N HIS A 590 21.84 -0.14 4.28
CA HIS A 590 22.21 -0.59 5.62
C HIS A 590 21.20 -0.14 6.68
N GLU A 591 20.82 1.13 6.69
CA GLU A 591 19.82 1.67 7.64
C GLU A 591 18.42 1.07 7.42
N GLY A 592 18.03 0.82 6.16
CA GLY A 592 16.79 0.11 5.83
C GLY A 592 16.79 -1.31 6.39
N GLN A 593 17.91 -2.03 6.29
CA GLN A 593 18.06 -3.38 6.87
C GLN A 593 17.99 -3.34 8.40
N GLN A 594 18.78 -2.45 9.02
CA GLN A 594 18.85 -2.28 10.48
C GLN A 594 17.50 -1.93 11.13
N CYS A 595 16.66 -1.18 10.43
CA CYS A 595 15.32 -0.85 10.92
C CYS A 595 14.32 -2.00 10.75
N THR A 596 14.59 -2.92 9.82
CA THR A 596 13.75 -4.09 9.51
C THR A 596 14.06 -5.28 10.42
N PHE A 597 15.32 -5.52 10.75
CA PHE A 597 15.74 -6.68 11.58
C PHE A 597 14.92 -6.91 12.86
N PRO A 598 14.59 -5.89 13.68
CA PRO A 598 13.77 -6.09 14.88
C PRO A 598 12.33 -6.54 14.58
N LYS A 599 11.83 -6.32 13.37
CA LYS A 599 10.47 -6.65 12.94
C LYS A 599 10.38 -8.04 12.32
N ILE A 600 11.50 -8.60 11.84
CA ILE A 600 11.54 -9.85 11.08
C ILE A 600 10.92 -11.01 11.87
N LYS A 601 11.16 -11.11 13.18
CA LYS A 601 10.61 -12.22 13.96
C LYS A 601 9.08 -12.18 14.04
N PHE A 602 8.49 -11.00 14.13
CA PHE A 602 7.03 -10.84 14.12
C PHE A 602 6.45 -11.22 12.74
N ILE A 603 7.06 -10.70 11.67
CA ILE A 603 6.64 -11.02 10.29
C ILE A 603 6.80 -12.52 10.01
N SER A 604 7.92 -13.11 10.41
CA SER A 604 8.22 -14.54 10.25
C SER A 604 7.19 -15.42 10.94
N ASN A 605 6.78 -15.06 12.16
CA ASN A 605 5.77 -15.78 12.93
C ASN A 605 4.40 -15.81 12.21
N ARG A 606 3.99 -14.67 11.63
CA ARG A 606 2.77 -14.57 10.83
C ARG A 606 2.88 -15.38 9.53
N MET A 607 3.94 -15.13 8.75
CA MET A 607 4.18 -15.77 7.45
C MET A 607 4.36 -17.29 7.56
N LYS A 608 4.80 -17.80 8.72
CA LYS A 608 4.97 -19.24 8.95
C LYS A 608 3.66 -20.01 8.85
N ILE A 609 2.57 -19.46 9.39
CA ILE A 609 1.22 -20.06 9.31
C ILE A 609 0.65 -19.84 7.90
N GLU A 610 0.78 -18.63 7.37
CA GLU A 610 0.32 -18.25 6.02
C GLU A 610 0.88 -19.18 4.92
N ARG A 611 2.18 -19.52 5.00
CA ARG A 611 2.81 -20.45 4.05
C ARG A 611 2.20 -21.83 4.05
N VAL A 612 1.89 -22.40 5.20
CA VAL A 612 1.32 -23.75 5.25
C VAL A 612 -0.11 -23.75 4.73
N ILE A 613 -0.89 -22.70 5.02
CA ILE A 613 -2.24 -22.53 4.46
C ILE A 613 -2.15 -22.51 2.93
N ALA A 614 -1.18 -21.79 2.40
CA ALA A 614 -1.06 -21.62 0.97
C ALA A 614 -0.38 -22.80 0.24
N GLU A 615 0.55 -23.50 0.89
CA GLU A 615 1.03 -24.83 0.47
C GLU A 615 -0.15 -25.80 0.38
N GLY A 616 -1.05 -25.76 1.37
CA GLY A 616 -2.32 -26.46 1.32
C GLY A 616 -3.08 -26.13 0.06
N LEU A 617 -3.39 -24.83 -0.16
CA LEU A 617 -4.19 -24.36 -1.28
C LEU A 617 -3.67 -24.75 -2.68
N MET A 618 -2.36 -24.94 -2.82
CA MET A 618 -1.72 -25.28 -4.09
C MET A 618 -1.69 -26.77 -4.43
N LYS A 619 -1.85 -27.66 -3.45
CA LYS A 619 -1.63 -29.10 -3.62
C LYS A 619 -2.58 -29.74 -4.65
N ASP A 620 -3.74 -29.13 -4.88
CA ASP A 620 -4.71 -29.54 -5.89
C ASP A 620 -5.12 -28.34 -6.76
N PRO A 621 -4.80 -28.34 -8.07
CA PRO A 621 -5.13 -27.25 -8.99
C PRO A 621 -6.63 -27.02 -9.19
N GLU A 622 -7.48 -28.04 -8.99
CA GLU A 622 -8.95 -27.90 -9.03
C GLU A 622 -9.46 -26.97 -7.90
N TRP A 623 -8.64 -26.71 -6.87
CA TRP A 623 -8.98 -25.82 -5.79
C TRP A 623 -9.05 -24.35 -6.22
N ALA A 624 -8.36 -23.99 -7.30
CA ALA A 624 -8.39 -22.68 -7.94
C ALA A 624 -9.48 -22.56 -9.04
N GLY A 625 -10.43 -23.51 -9.12
CA GLY A 625 -11.34 -23.65 -10.27
C GLY A 625 -12.78 -23.17 -10.08
N SER A 626 -13.26 -22.85 -8.87
CA SER A 626 -14.71 -22.63 -8.67
C SER A 626 -15.02 -21.54 -7.64
N GLY A 627 -14.89 -20.28 -8.04
CA GLY A 627 -15.40 -19.16 -7.25
C GLY A 627 -14.73 -17.84 -7.59
N ARG A 628 -15.33 -16.74 -7.14
CA ARG A 628 -14.92 -15.34 -7.33
C ARG A 628 -13.47 -14.98 -6.88
N TRP A 629 -12.67 -15.98 -6.52
CA TRP A 629 -11.38 -15.92 -5.82
C TRP A 629 -10.24 -16.62 -6.58
N ASN A 630 -10.36 -16.82 -7.90
CA ASN A 630 -9.33 -17.41 -8.77
C ASN A 630 -8.06 -16.56 -8.95
N ASN A 631 -7.90 -15.51 -8.16
CA ASN A 631 -7.11 -14.39 -8.62
C ASN A 631 -5.68 -14.41 -8.13
N VAL A 632 -5.31 -15.10 -7.05
CA VAL A 632 -3.90 -15.16 -6.63
C VAL A 632 -3.50 -16.60 -6.27
N PRO A 633 -3.04 -17.44 -7.23
CA PRO A 633 -2.20 -18.56 -6.87
C PRO A 633 -1.03 -18.06 -6.01
N PHE A 634 -0.85 -18.70 -4.85
CA PHE A 634 0.32 -18.48 -4.01
C PHE A 634 1.56 -18.99 -4.74
N ARG A 635 2.72 -18.45 -4.44
CA ARG A 635 3.96 -18.85 -5.10
C ARG A 635 4.56 -20.08 -4.41
N SER A 636 4.70 -21.21 -5.10
CA SER A 636 5.52 -22.32 -4.60
C SER A 636 6.99 -21.91 -4.72
N ARG A 637 7.69 -21.81 -3.59
CA ARG A 637 9.15 -21.59 -3.60
C ARG A 637 9.93 -22.88 -3.87
N THR A 638 9.25 -24.01 -3.97
CA THR A 638 9.83 -25.36 -4.08
C THR A 638 10.15 -25.80 -5.52
N ASP A 639 9.62 -25.16 -6.56
CA ASP A 639 9.93 -25.53 -7.96
C ASP A 639 10.91 -24.53 -8.60
N GLN A 640 12.20 -24.70 -8.30
CA GLN A 640 13.28 -23.95 -8.97
C GLN A 640 13.83 -24.62 -10.24
N THR A 641 13.22 -25.70 -10.74
CA THR A 641 13.77 -26.39 -11.93
C THR A 641 12.69 -27.08 -12.78
N LEU A 642 12.02 -26.36 -13.69
CA LEU A 642 11.38 -26.99 -14.87
C LEU A 642 11.53 -26.09 -16.12
N PRO A 643 11.71 -26.65 -17.33
CA PRO A 643 12.01 -25.87 -18.52
C PRO A 643 10.82 -25.02 -18.99
N LEU A 644 11.10 -23.76 -19.28
CA LEU A 644 10.21 -22.77 -19.86
C LEU A 644 10.07 -23.05 -21.36
N GLU A 645 8.96 -23.64 -21.84
CA GLU A 645 8.38 -23.32 -23.16
C GLU A 645 7.06 -24.06 -23.44
N GLU A 646 6.83 -25.28 -22.94
CA GLU A 646 5.63 -26.06 -23.34
C GLU A 646 4.34 -25.72 -22.56
N ASN A 647 4.43 -25.26 -21.30
CA ASN A 647 3.25 -25.08 -20.44
C ASN A 647 2.45 -23.77 -20.68
N ALA A 648 3.02 -22.78 -21.39
CA ALA A 648 2.36 -21.49 -21.62
C ALA A 648 1.28 -21.55 -22.71
N GLN A 649 1.49 -22.39 -23.74
CA GLN A 649 0.56 -22.55 -24.85
C GLN A 649 -0.67 -23.40 -24.49
N GLN A 650 -0.50 -24.41 -23.63
CA GLN A 650 -1.62 -25.22 -23.14
C GLN A 650 -2.53 -24.46 -22.17
N ARG A 651 -1.98 -23.57 -21.32
CA ARG A 651 -2.76 -22.75 -20.39
C ARG A 651 -3.53 -21.61 -21.06
N SER A 652 -3.03 -21.09 -22.18
CA SER A 652 -3.72 -20.05 -22.96
C SER A 652 -4.88 -20.63 -23.79
N ALA A 653 -4.75 -21.86 -24.28
CA ALA A 653 -5.81 -22.54 -25.02
C ALA A 653 -7.02 -22.93 -24.14
N SER A 654 -6.81 -23.37 -22.89
CA SER A 654 -7.90 -23.77 -22.00
C SER A 654 -8.76 -22.60 -21.52
N MET A 655 -8.15 -21.43 -21.26
CA MET A 655 -8.90 -20.23 -20.84
C MET A 655 -9.68 -19.54 -21.98
N LEU A 656 -9.21 -19.66 -23.22
CA LEU A 656 -9.96 -19.18 -24.38
C LEU A 656 -11.26 -19.99 -24.58
N ALA A 657 -11.24 -21.29 -24.28
CA ALA A 657 -12.43 -22.14 -24.34
C ALA A 657 -13.49 -21.73 -23.29
N ASP A 658 -13.09 -21.40 -22.07
CA ASP A 658 -13.98 -20.93 -21.00
C ASP A 658 -14.56 -19.53 -21.26
N THR A 659 -13.83 -18.68 -21.98
CA THR A 659 -14.34 -17.35 -22.36
C THR A 659 -15.39 -17.45 -23.47
N MET A 660 -15.26 -18.44 -24.37
CA MET A 660 -16.24 -18.70 -25.43
C MET A 660 -17.50 -19.41 -24.93
N SER A 661 -17.42 -20.21 -23.86
CA SER A 661 -18.60 -20.84 -23.24
C SER A 661 -19.49 -19.83 -22.52
N HIS A 662 -18.89 -18.84 -21.83
CA HIS A 662 -19.62 -17.76 -21.15
C HIS A 662 -20.36 -16.79 -22.09
N LEU A 663 -19.94 -16.68 -23.36
CA LEU A 663 -20.60 -15.84 -24.36
C LEU A 663 -21.81 -16.52 -25.03
N ARG A 664 -22.00 -17.84 -24.87
CA ARG A 664 -23.13 -18.58 -25.45
C ARG A 664 -24.39 -18.58 -24.58
N ASP A 665 -24.27 -18.34 -23.27
CA ASP A 665 -25.39 -18.46 -22.32
C ASP A 665 -26.24 -17.19 -22.12
N THR A 666 -25.88 -16.05 -22.74
CA THR A 666 -26.65 -14.80 -22.60
C THR A 666 -27.74 -14.60 -23.67
N GLY A 667 -28.27 -15.70 -24.20
CA GLY A 667 -29.16 -15.70 -25.38
C GLY A 667 -30.59 -16.18 -25.13
N HIS A 668 -31.28 -15.78 -24.05
CA HIS A 668 -32.73 -16.01 -23.94
C HIS A 668 -33.47 -14.84 -23.26
N PHE A 669 -34.09 -13.98 -24.10
CA PHE A 669 -35.10 -12.99 -23.69
C PHE A 669 -36.46 -13.69 -23.49
N ARG A 670 -37.15 -13.38 -22.39
CA ARG A 670 -38.55 -13.77 -22.15
C ARG A 670 -39.36 -12.54 -21.74
N GLU A 671 -40.36 -12.19 -22.56
CA GLU A 671 -41.30 -11.09 -22.35
C GLU A 671 -42.25 -11.33 -21.18
N ALA A 672 -42.65 -10.27 -20.48
CA ALA A 672 -43.81 -10.22 -19.59
C ALA A 672 -44.40 -8.78 -19.52
N PRO A 673 -45.71 -8.62 -19.24
CA PRO A 673 -46.56 -7.65 -19.93
C PRO A 673 -46.84 -6.34 -19.16
N THR A 674 -47.37 -5.39 -19.94
CA THR A 674 -47.76 -4.02 -19.60
C THR A 674 -48.91 -3.90 -18.59
N SER A 675 -48.80 -2.95 -17.64
CA SER A 675 -49.95 -2.32 -16.98
C SER A 675 -49.67 -0.84 -16.69
N HIS A 676 -50.61 0.01 -17.09
CA HIS A 676 -50.64 1.45 -16.79
C HIS A 676 -51.06 1.70 -15.32
N PRO A 677 -50.68 2.85 -14.74
CA PRO A 677 -51.75 3.70 -14.21
C PRO A 677 -51.58 5.19 -14.50
N THR A 678 -52.72 5.73 -14.94
CA THR A 678 -53.30 7.07 -14.80
C THR A 678 -52.66 8.03 -13.80
N GLY A 679 -52.38 9.25 -14.28
CA GLY A 679 -52.02 10.40 -13.46
C GLY A 679 -53.21 11.15 -12.87
N SER A 680 -52.94 11.84 -11.76
CA SER A 680 -53.76 12.92 -11.18
C SER A 680 -52.82 14.00 -10.65
N PRO A 681 -53.08 15.30 -10.90
CA PRO A 681 -52.17 16.37 -10.51
C PRO A 681 -52.50 16.91 -9.10
N VAL A 682 -51.50 17.13 -8.27
CA VAL A 682 -51.66 17.87 -6.99
C VAL A 682 -50.97 19.23 -7.10
N ARG A 683 -51.74 20.28 -6.82
CA ARG A 683 -51.38 21.71 -6.82
C ARG A 683 -50.34 22.06 -5.72
N PRO A 684 -49.59 23.17 -5.88
CA PRO A 684 -48.65 23.63 -4.86
C PRO A 684 -49.39 24.40 -3.75
N THR A 685 -49.04 24.12 -2.50
CA THR A 685 -49.45 24.95 -1.36
C THR A 685 -48.29 25.84 -0.89
N SER A 686 -48.65 27.07 -0.57
CA SER A 686 -47.79 28.17 -0.16
C SER A 686 -47.46 28.12 1.34
N GLY A 687 -46.28 28.65 1.68
CA GLY A 687 -46.00 29.37 2.93
C GLY A 687 -45.90 28.54 4.21
N ARG A 688 -44.67 28.24 4.65
CA ARG A 688 -44.37 28.00 6.07
C ARG A 688 -43.09 28.72 6.49
N ARG A 689 -43.22 29.59 7.49
CA ARG A 689 -42.13 30.18 8.26
C ARG A 689 -41.46 29.05 9.06
N ASN A 690 -40.17 28.81 8.82
CA ASN A 690 -39.39 27.86 9.61
C ASN A 690 -39.11 28.48 11.00
N SER A 691 -39.37 27.72 12.06
CA SER A 691 -39.04 28.17 13.42
C SER A 691 -37.57 27.88 13.71
N LEU A 692 -36.91 28.79 14.42
CA LEU A 692 -35.49 28.73 14.79
C LEU A 692 -35.16 27.43 15.57
N MET A 693 -36.13 26.87 16.29
CA MET A 693 -36.03 25.58 16.99
C MET A 693 -35.94 24.38 16.05
N GLU A 694 -36.59 24.44 14.89
CA GLU A 694 -36.56 23.38 13.89
C GLU A 694 -35.23 23.40 13.12
N GLU A 695 -34.70 24.60 12.87
CA GLU A 695 -33.35 24.81 12.33
C GLU A 695 -32.28 24.31 13.33
N ILE A 696 -32.40 24.61 14.62
CA ILE A 696 -31.51 24.11 15.68
C ILE A 696 -31.58 22.59 15.78
N ARG A 697 -32.77 21.99 15.67
CA ARG A 697 -32.93 20.53 15.72
C ARG A 697 -32.32 19.85 14.49
N ARG A 698 -32.43 20.48 13.33
CA ARG A 698 -31.80 20.03 12.08
C ARG A 698 -30.27 20.18 12.13
N GLN A 699 -29.77 21.26 12.71
CA GLN A 699 -28.34 21.49 12.93
C GLN A 699 -27.76 20.58 14.03
N SER A 700 -28.55 20.22 15.05
CA SER A 700 -28.11 19.24 16.07
C SER A 700 -28.04 17.81 15.53
N ALA A 701 -28.83 17.47 14.50
CA ALA A 701 -28.70 16.18 13.82
C ALA A 701 -27.36 16.04 13.08
N VAL A 702 -26.78 17.16 12.60
CA VAL A 702 -25.45 17.19 11.99
C VAL A 702 -24.33 16.86 13.00
N PHE A 703 -24.55 17.06 14.30
CA PHE A 703 -23.55 16.69 15.32
C PHE A 703 -23.50 15.19 15.65
N PHE A 704 -24.53 14.43 15.30
CA PHE A 704 -24.66 13.01 15.70
C PHE A 704 -24.83 12.03 14.52
N ASP A 705 -25.03 12.52 13.30
CA ASP A 705 -25.31 11.69 12.11
C ASP A 705 -24.23 11.84 11.02
N ASP A 706 -23.00 12.19 11.40
CA ASP A 706 -21.82 12.02 10.54
C ASP A 706 -21.50 10.52 10.42
N THR A 707 -22.14 9.87 9.45
CA THR A 707 -21.69 8.58 8.94
C THR A 707 -20.54 8.80 7.97
N ASP A 708 -19.38 9.23 8.49
CA ASP A 708 -18.10 9.04 7.79
C ASP A 708 -16.89 8.97 8.75
N ASP A 709 -16.14 7.87 8.60
CA ASP A 709 -14.75 7.60 9.06
C ASP A 709 -14.41 7.57 10.56
N THR A 710 -15.36 7.22 11.42
CA THR A 710 -15.06 6.52 12.69
C THR A 710 -15.81 5.20 12.74
N MET A 711 -15.08 4.08 12.63
CA MET A 711 -15.63 2.78 13.05
C MET A 711 -16.02 2.86 14.53
N PRO A 712 -17.15 2.24 14.92
CA PRO A 712 -17.51 2.07 16.32
C PRO A 712 -16.45 1.22 17.04
N SER A 713 -16.25 1.50 18.33
CA SER A 713 -15.54 0.60 19.24
C SER A 713 -16.17 -0.80 19.23
N ASP A 714 -15.36 -1.83 19.48
CA ASP A 714 -15.68 -3.27 19.42
C ASP A 714 -16.86 -3.78 20.30
N ASP A 715 -17.73 -2.91 20.83
CA ASP A 715 -18.81 -3.26 21.77
C ASP A 715 -20.24 -3.08 21.23
N GLU A 716 -20.47 -2.73 19.95
CA GLU A 716 -21.84 -2.65 19.39
C GLU A 716 -22.14 -3.79 18.41
N LYS A 717 -22.55 -4.95 18.95
CA LYS A 717 -23.27 -5.99 18.21
C LYS A 717 -24.79 -5.74 18.31
N PHE A 718 -25.43 -5.36 17.21
CA PHE A 718 -26.90 -5.40 17.12
C PHE A 718 -27.39 -6.86 17.00
N PRO A 719 -28.47 -7.26 17.70
CA PRO A 719 -28.99 -8.61 17.65
C PRO A 719 -29.81 -8.84 16.37
N TYR A 720 -29.63 -10.02 15.77
CA TYR A 720 -30.48 -10.59 14.74
C TYR A 720 -31.97 -10.60 15.19
N GLN A 721 -32.83 -9.87 14.49
CA GLN A 721 -34.28 -10.08 14.55
C GLN A 721 -34.70 -11.04 13.42
N GLY A 722 -35.06 -12.26 13.80
CA GLY A 722 -35.71 -13.23 12.93
C GLY A 722 -37.11 -12.74 12.52
N GLN A 723 -37.42 -12.83 11.23
CA GLN A 723 -38.76 -12.64 10.72
C GLN A 723 -39.66 -13.78 11.19
N SER A 724 -40.56 -13.49 12.13
CA SER A 724 -41.72 -14.33 12.42
C SER A 724 -42.82 -14.05 11.39
N SER A 725 -43.16 -15.05 10.58
CA SER A 725 -44.35 -15.06 9.74
C SER A 725 -45.60 -15.11 10.62
N GLY A 726 -46.37 -14.02 10.66
CA GLY A 726 -47.70 -13.96 11.25
C GLY A 726 -48.77 -13.94 10.16
N THR A 727 -49.42 -15.08 9.93
CA THR A 727 -50.64 -15.19 9.14
C THR A 727 -51.83 -14.79 10.02
N LYS A 728 -52.61 -13.79 9.62
CA LYS A 728 -54.03 -13.64 10.01
C LYS A 728 -54.83 -13.12 8.82
N ILE A 729 -55.52 -14.07 8.17
CA ILE A 729 -56.87 -14.04 7.58
C ILE A 729 -57.26 -12.78 6.77
N GLY A 730 -57.51 -13.03 5.48
CA GLY A 730 -58.16 -12.15 4.52
C GLY A 730 -57.83 -12.58 3.11
#